data_AF-A0A972WJX1-F1
#
_entry.id   AF-A0A972WJX1-F1
#
_cell.length_a   1.000
_cell.length_b   1.000
_cell.length_c   1.000
_cell.angle_alpha   90.00
_cell.angle_beta   90.00
_cell.angle_gamma   90.00
#
_symmetry.space_group_name_H-M   'P 1'
#
loop_
_entity.id
_entity.type
_entity.pdbx_description
1 polymer ?
#
loop_
_entity_poly.entity_id
_entity_poly.type
_entity_poly.pdbx_seq_one_letter_code
_entity_poly.pdbx_strand_id
1 'polypeptide(L)'
;MITPDASPPLLPDAPALVAGLTHAVLLSSDGEIEDLDARAWQLRLATQPRPIVCYLPAVAQRLRCERFACHDVLELFAFVRPAEFVLPTISGLAQALGLPLPSNIEKEAETLFSAAAALLHELKTLPSDRAVKSARSIAHAMNRGGWSWGAVVLAALADSETPSARVMTDALRVWKNLPDWEEGPPPAPPGNHPVSATDSKDRLREILGRGAEKRPQQAAYAAIGAGAFAPIDRAGEPHIILAEAGTGVGKTLGYIAPASIWAERNKGAVWISTFTRNLQRQLDGELDRLHPNPDDKAGRVVIRKGRENYLCLLNFEEAINRIPTRGPGDAIALGLMARWIRASRDGDMVGGDFPAWLVNLFGRPLTLDLTDTRGECVYSACPHYGKCFVEHTVRRAKLADIVVANHALVMVQAAMGGDEGVLPTRYVFDEGHHLFDAADAAFSAHLSGREGADLRRWLIGAEEGSRSRSRGLRTRLEDLIADNQAALEALDDILQAAHALPGPAWGQRISGGQTKGPAEAFLALVRQQVYARDGDSGTQYALETEPTSPVPGLMEAAQTLDLALKRLTLPLKRLITTLANMLDESAEVLETAQRNRITALAQSLQRRGLQQLQAWSDMLGSLGGEVPEDFVDWFGVERSGGRDVDVGFFRHWIDPTRPFSKTVLEPAHGVLITSATLRDRSGDEEQDWFTAERRTGSVHLISEARRDAQISPFDYPGKTRVLVVGDVNKTNGNAVSAAYRELFMAAGGGGLG
;
A
#
# COMPACT_ATOMS: atom_id res chain seq x y z
N MET A 1 -39.17 16.34 -20.58
CA MET A 1 -39.12 15.50 -21.78
C MET A 1 -38.01 16.03 -22.67
N ILE A 2 -36.83 15.43 -22.59
CA ILE A 2 -35.67 15.75 -23.43
C ILE A 2 -35.72 14.73 -24.57
N THR A 3 -35.78 15.19 -25.81
CA THR A 3 -35.69 14.32 -26.99
C THR A 3 -34.27 13.73 -27.07
N PRO A 4 -34.11 12.39 -27.15
CA PRO A 4 -32.80 11.79 -27.39
C PRO A 4 -32.40 12.07 -28.83
N ASP A 5 -31.26 12.73 -29.03
CA ASP A 5 -30.57 12.70 -30.31
C ASP A 5 -30.22 11.24 -30.62
N ALA A 6 -30.97 10.64 -31.56
CA ALA A 6 -30.98 9.22 -31.89
C ALA A 6 -29.87 8.84 -32.89
N SER A 7 -28.82 9.67 -33.01
CA SER A 7 -27.65 9.35 -33.81
C SER A 7 -26.81 8.30 -33.06
N PRO A 8 -26.64 7.05 -33.57
CA PRO A 8 -25.84 6.03 -32.90
C PRO A 8 -24.42 6.57 -32.64
N PRO A 9 -23.79 6.26 -31.49
CA PRO A 9 -22.44 6.71 -31.21
C PRO A 9 -21.49 6.21 -32.31
N LEU A 10 -20.69 7.12 -32.87
CA LEU A 10 -19.65 6.80 -33.85
C LEU A 10 -18.60 5.92 -33.17
N LEU A 11 -18.73 4.62 -33.36
CA LEU A 11 -17.68 3.65 -33.05
C LEU A 11 -16.58 3.74 -34.11
N PRO A 12 -15.32 3.42 -33.77
CA PRO A 12 -14.30 3.23 -34.78
C PRO A 12 -14.70 2.09 -35.72
N ASP A 13 -14.42 2.23 -37.01
CA ASP A 13 -14.56 1.14 -37.98
C ASP A 13 -13.45 0.11 -37.74
N ALA A 14 -13.69 -0.75 -36.76
CA ALA A 14 -12.73 -1.69 -36.21
C ALA A 14 -13.46 -2.98 -35.78
N PRO A 15 -12.89 -4.16 -36.05
CA PRO A 15 -13.47 -5.41 -35.60
C PRO A 15 -13.28 -5.59 -34.09
N ALA A 16 -14.20 -6.29 -33.42
CA ALA A 16 -14.04 -6.74 -32.05
C ALA A 16 -13.33 -8.09 -32.00
N LEU A 17 -12.25 -8.20 -31.21
CA LEU A 17 -11.49 -9.42 -31.03
C LEU A 17 -11.64 -9.94 -29.61
N VAL A 18 -12.07 -11.20 -29.49
CA VAL A 18 -12.19 -11.90 -28.22
C VAL A 18 -11.34 -13.16 -28.25
N ALA A 19 -10.43 -13.31 -27.30
CA ALA A 19 -9.59 -14.50 -27.16
C ALA A 19 -10.11 -15.40 -26.03
N GLY A 20 -10.62 -16.58 -26.40
CA GLY A 20 -10.98 -17.65 -25.49
C GLY A 20 -9.77 -18.53 -25.11
N LEU A 21 -10.04 -19.69 -24.51
CA LEU A 21 -8.99 -20.64 -24.11
C LEU A 21 -8.44 -21.47 -25.28
N THR A 22 -9.31 -21.80 -26.25
CA THR A 22 -9.00 -22.73 -27.34
C THR A 22 -8.97 -22.07 -28.72
N HIS A 23 -9.71 -20.98 -28.89
CA HIS A 23 -9.85 -20.22 -30.13
C HIS A 23 -10.12 -18.75 -29.81
N ALA A 24 -10.08 -17.90 -30.83
CA ALA A 24 -10.45 -16.50 -30.77
C ALA A 24 -11.52 -16.20 -31.82
N VAL A 25 -12.38 -15.24 -31.52
CA VAL A 25 -13.41 -14.76 -32.45
C VAL A 25 -13.12 -13.32 -32.82
N LEU A 26 -13.22 -13.04 -34.12
CA LEU A 26 -13.20 -11.70 -34.67
C LEU A 26 -14.59 -11.38 -35.23
N LEU A 27 -15.22 -10.33 -34.73
CA LEU A 27 -16.50 -9.82 -35.22
C LEU A 27 -16.26 -8.48 -35.93
N SER A 28 -16.54 -8.41 -37.22
CA SER A 28 -16.40 -7.18 -38.00
C SER A 28 -17.49 -6.14 -37.67
N SER A 29 -17.29 -4.89 -38.10
CA SER A 29 -18.25 -3.81 -37.87
C SER A 29 -19.57 -3.99 -38.63
N ASP A 30 -19.57 -4.77 -39.72
CA ASP A 30 -20.74 -5.18 -40.50
C ASP A 30 -21.38 -6.50 -40.04
N GLY A 31 -20.81 -7.15 -39.01
CA GLY A 31 -21.42 -8.30 -38.32
C GLY A 31 -20.97 -9.68 -38.80
N GLU A 32 -19.92 -9.77 -39.62
CA GLU A 32 -19.30 -11.06 -39.97
C GLU A 32 -18.47 -11.60 -38.80
N ILE A 33 -18.63 -12.89 -38.52
CA ILE A 33 -17.93 -13.61 -37.46
C ILE A 33 -16.89 -14.52 -38.10
N GLU A 34 -15.65 -14.42 -37.63
CA GLU A 34 -14.55 -15.29 -38.04
C GLU A 34 -13.89 -15.95 -36.82
N ASP A 35 -13.75 -17.27 -36.89
CA ASP A 35 -12.96 -18.06 -35.94
C ASP A 35 -11.48 -18.05 -36.32
N LEU A 36 -10.64 -17.71 -35.36
CA LEU A 36 -9.20 -17.61 -35.51
C LEU A 36 -8.49 -18.47 -34.47
N ASP A 37 -7.42 -19.14 -34.90
CA ASP A 37 -6.42 -19.65 -33.97
C ASP A 37 -5.32 -18.60 -33.70
N ALA A 38 -4.49 -18.86 -32.68
CA ALA A 38 -3.41 -17.94 -32.29
C ALA A 38 -2.42 -17.66 -33.43
N ARG A 39 -2.17 -18.63 -34.31
CA ARG A 39 -1.22 -18.49 -35.43
C ARG A 39 -1.81 -17.64 -36.54
N ALA A 40 -3.09 -17.83 -36.85
CA ALA A 40 -3.84 -17.05 -37.83
C ALA A 40 -3.89 -15.57 -37.41
N TRP A 41 -4.09 -15.28 -36.12
CA TRP A 41 -4.01 -13.91 -35.61
C TRP A 41 -2.62 -13.29 -35.79
N GLN A 42 -1.56 -14.01 -35.41
CA GLN A 42 -0.19 -13.51 -35.52
C GLN A 42 0.19 -13.12 -36.95
N LEU A 43 -0.27 -13.88 -37.95
CA LEU A 43 -0.04 -13.57 -39.37
C LEU A 43 -0.75 -12.29 -39.84
N ARG A 44 -1.85 -11.91 -39.19
CA ARG A 44 -2.69 -10.75 -39.54
C ARG A 44 -2.37 -9.48 -38.76
N LEU A 45 -1.61 -9.60 -37.68
CA LEU A 45 -1.26 -8.53 -36.75
C LEU A 45 -0.61 -7.31 -37.44
N ALA A 46 0.07 -7.52 -38.57
CA ALA A 46 0.69 -6.46 -39.37
C ALA A 46 -0.26 -5.78 -40.37
N THR A 47 -1.37 -6.42 -40.75
CA THR A 47 -2.24 -5.99 -41.86
C THR A 47 -3.66 -5.64 -41.43
N GLN A 48 -4.08 -5.98 -40.21
CA GLN A 48 -5.42 -5.67 -39.73
C GLN A 48 -5.55 -4.27 -39.10
N PRO A 49 -6.74 -3.65 -39.20
CA PRO A 49 -7.09 -2.49 -38.40
C PRO A 49 -7.00 -2.82 -36.90
N ARG A 50 -6.80 -1.79 -36.07
CA ARG A 50 -6.70 -1.93 -34.62
C ARG A 50 -8.02 -2.53 -34.09
N PRO A 51 -8.04 -3.74 -33.52
CA PRO A 51 -9.30 -4.33 -33.07
C PRO A 51 -9.75 -3.69 -31.75
N ILE A 52 -11.05 -3.77 -31.47
CA ILE A 52 -11.62 -3.51 -30.15
C ILE A 52 -11.40 -4.74 -29.28
N VAL A 53 -10.83 -4.56 -28.10
CA VAL A 53 -10.53 -5.65 -27.16
C VAL A 53 -10.96 -5.25 -25.74
N CYS A 54 -11.07 -6.22 -24.84
CA CYS A 54 -11.10 -5.97 -23.40
C CYS A 54 -9.83 -6.55 -22.78
N TYR A 55 -9.00 -5.69 -22.19
CA TYR A 55 -7.80 -6.08 -21.46
C TYR A 55 -6.71 -6.75 -22.32
N LEU A 56 -6.01 -5.93 -23.12
CA LEU A 56 -4.95 -6.36 -24.03
C LEU A 56 -3.91 -7.31 -23.41
N PRO A 57 -3.43 -7.14 -22.16
CA PRO A 57 -2.46 -8.06 -21.57
C PRO A 57 -2.97 -9.51 -21.53
N ALA A 58 -4.25 -9.72 -21.19
CA ALA A 58 -4.86 -11.05 -21.17
C ALA A 58 -5.08 -11.59 -22.59
N VAL A 59 -5.53 -10.73 -23.51
CA VAL A 59 -5.74 -11.11 -24.93
C VAL A 59 -4.42 -11.54 -25.58
N ALA A 60 -3.37 -10.73 -25.47
CA ALA A 60 -2.05 -11.04 -26.02
C ALA A 60 -1.46 -12.33 -25.41
N GLN A 61 -1.65 -12.54 -24.10
CA GLN A 61 -1.22 -13.77 -23.43
C GLN A 61 -1.95 -15.01 -23.98
N ARG A 62 -3.27 -14.95 -24.18
CA ARG A 62 -4.06 -16.05 -24.75
C ARG A 62 -3.69 -16.35 -26.20
N LEU A 63 -3.43 -15.31 -27.00
CA LEU A 63 -2.98 -15.41 -28.38
C LEU A 63 -1.47 -15.70 -28.53
N ARG A 64 -0.75 -15.80 -27.41
CA ARG A 64 0.70 -16.08 -27.35
C ARG A 64 1.52 -15.14 -28.23
N CYS A 65 1.15 -13.87 -28.27
CA CYS A 65 1.81 -12.85 -29.08
C CYS A 65 2.27 -11.66 -28.22
N GLU A 66 3.08 -10.78 -28.80
CA GLU A 66 3.39 -9.50 -28.18
C GLU A 66 2.15 -8.59 -28.15
N ARG A 67 2.19 -7.56 -27.31
CA ARG A 67 1.13 -6.53 -27.26
C ARG A 67 1.05 -5.82 -28.61
N PHE A 68 -0.17 -5.52 -29.05
CA PHE A 68 -0.45 -4.90 -30.35
C PHE A 68 -1.36 -3.68 -30.19
N ALA A 69 -1.39 -2.82 -31.21
CA ALA A 69 -2.23 -1.64 -31.20
C ALA A 69 -3.72 -2.02 -31.28
N CYS A 70 -4.52 -1.53 -30.34
CA CYS A 70 -5.94 -1.86 -30.23
C CYS A 70 -6.74 -0.70 -29.63
N HIS A 71 -8.06 -0.85 -29.66
CA HIS A 71 -9.02 -0.05 -28.91
C HIS A 71 -9.41 -0.84 -27.66
N ASP A 72 -8.65 -0.70 -26.57
CA ASP A 72 -8.96 -1.42 -25.32
C ASP A 72 -10.11 -0.72 -24.60
N VAL A 73 -11.25 -1.41 -24.47
CA VAL A 73 -12.46 -0.86 -23.83
C VAL A 73 -12.23 -0.53 -22.36
N LEU A 74 -11.27 -1.17 -21.69
CA LEU A 74 -10.93 -0.80 -20.31
C LEU A 74 -10.28 0.58 -20.21
N GLU A 75 -9.47 1.00 -21.21
CA GLU A 75 -8.95 2.37 -21.25
C GLU A 75 -10.10 3.38 -21.37
N LEU A 76 -11.06 3.09 -22.25
CA LEU A 76 -12.26 3.92 -22.39
C LEU A 76 -13.07 3.94 -21.09
N PHE A 77 -13.28 2.78 -20.46
CA PHE A 77 -13.98 2.69 -19.18
C PHE A 77 -13.31 3.55 -18.09
N ALA A 78 -11.99 3.41 -17.87
CA ALA A 78 -11.28 4.24 -16.88
C ALA A 78 -11.28 5.73 -17.22
N PHE A 79 -11.38 6.10 -18.50
CA PHE A 79 -11.56 7.48 -18.89
C PHE A 79 -12.96 8.01 -18.56
N VAL A 80 -14.02 7.26 -18.90
CA VAL A 80 -15.42 7.69 -18.75
C VAL A 80 -15.87 7.63 -17.29
N ARG A 81 -15.61 6.49 -16.64
CA ARG A 81 -15.94 6.17 -15.24
C ARG A 81 -14.67 6.01 -14.39
N PRO A 82 -13.88 7.09 -14.20
CA PRO A 82 -12.69 7.02 -13.36
C PRO A 82 -13.07 6.69 -11.92
N ALA A 83 -12.22 5.93 -11.22
CA ALA A 83 -12.41 5.49 -9.83
C ALA A 83 -13.61 4.55 -9.58
N GLU A 84 -14.28 4.05 -10.64
CA GLU A 84 -15.29 2.99 -10.52
C GLU A 84 -14.69 1.60 -10.69
N PHE A 85 -15.17 0.65 -9.88
CA PHE A 85 -14.72 -0.73 -9.95
C PHE A 85 -15.29 -1.45 -11.17
N VAL A 86 -14.41 -2.14 -11.90
CA VAL A 86 -14.80 -3.10 -12.94
C VAL A 86 -13.86 -4.29 -12.90
N LEU A 87 -14.44 -5.50 -12.96
CA LEU A 87 -13.65 -6.70 -13.19
C LEU A 87 -13.13 -6.66 -14.64
N PRO A 88 -11.82 -6.84 -14.91
CA PRO A 88 -11.23 -6.66 -16.24
C PRO A 88 -11.52 -7.85 -17.19
N THR A 89 -12.81 -8.14 -17.36
CA THR A 89 -13.38 -9.16 -18.23
C THR A 89 -14.59 -8.57 -18.95
N ILE A 90 -15.00 -9.21 -20.05
CA ILE A 90 -16.14 -8.74 -20.85
C ILE A 90 -17.43 -8.84 -20.03
N SER A 91 -17.63 -9.93 -19.28
CA SER A 91 -18.76 -10.06 -18.34
C SER A 91 -18.71 -9.02 -17.22
N GLY A 92 -17.52 -8.67 -16.73
CA GLY A 92 -17.32 -7.61 -15.73
C GLY A 92 -17.72 -6.24 -16.25
N LEU A 93 -17.33 -5.90 -17.49
CA LEU A 93 -17.77 -4.71 -18.20
C LEU A 93 -19.29 -4.69 -18.39
N ALA A 94 -19.87 -5.81 -18.83
CA ALA A 94 -21.31 -5.93 -19.02
C ALA A 94 -22.06 -5.66 -17.70
N GLN A 95 -21.62 -6.27 -16.60
CA GLN A 95 -22.22 -6.06 -15.29
C GLN A 95 -22.09 -4.61 -14.82
N ALA A 96 -20.91 -3.99 -14.95
CA ALA A 96 -20.66 -2.60 -14.55
C ALA A 96 -21.50 -1.59 -15.35
N LEU A 97 -21.81 -1.91 -16.62
CA LEU A 97 -22.60 -1.06 -17.52
C LEU A 97 -24.09 -1.41 -17.53
N GLY A 98 -24.53 -2.44 -16.79
CA GLY A 98 -25.92 -2.92 -16.80
C GLY A 98 -26.34 -3.57 -18.13
N LEU A 99 -25.39 -4.10 -18.89
CA LEU A 99 -25.63 -4.81 -20.15
C LEU A 99 -25.95 -6.30 -19.89
N PRO A 100 -26.63 -6.99 -20.83
CA PRO A 100 -26.83 -8.44 -20.76
C PRO A 100 -25.49 -9.18 -20.64
N LEU A 101 -25.42 -10.17 -19.73
CA LEU A 101 -24.22 -11.00 -19.61
C LEU A 101 -24.08 -11.89 -20.86
N PRO A 102 -22.91 -11.93 -21.50
CA PRO A 102 -22.70 -12.75 -22.69
C PRO A 102 -22.71 -14.23 -22.33
N SER A 103 -23.37 -15.04 -23.15
CA SER A 103 -23.52 -16.50 -22.96
C SER A 103 -22.43 -17.33 -23.65
N ASN A 104 -21.73 -16.75 -24.62
CA ASN A 104 -20.67 -17.37 -25.42
C ASN A 104 -19.72 -16.29 -25.97
N ILE A 105 -18.65 -16.72 -26.64
CA ILE A 105 -17.57 -15.84 -27.11
C ILE A 105 -18.01 -14.89 -28.24
N GLU A 106 -18.99 -15.28 -29.06
CA GLU A 106 -19.57 -14.43 -30.10
C GLU A 106 -20.37 -13.28 -29.47
N LYS A 107 -21.18 -13.60 -28.44
CA LYS A 107 -21.87 -12.58 -27.64
C LYS A 107 -20.92 -11.71 -26.83
N GLU A 108 -19.76 -12.24 -26.43
CA GLU A 108 -18.70 -11.42 -25.85
C GLU A 108 -18.19 -10.36 -26.84
N ALA A 109 -18.03 -10.70 -28.13
CA ALA A 109 -17.60 -9.75 -29.16
C ALA A 109 -18.66 -8.67 -29.41
N GLU A 110 -19.95 -9.03 -29.48
CA GLU A 110 -21.07 -8.06 -29.54
C GLU A 110 -21.11 -7.14 -28.31
N THR A 111 -20.78 -7.70 -27.14
CA THR A 111 -20.75 -6.95 -25.88
C THR A 111 -19.66 -5.88 -25.90
N LEU A 112 -18.52 -6.11 -26.55
CA LEU A 112 -17.48 -5.08 -26.69
C LEU A 112 -17.97 -3.84 -27.43
N PHE A 113 -18.69 -4.02 -28.54
CA PHE A 113 -19.32 -2.91 -29.26
C PHE A 113 -20.35 -2.19 -28.40
N SER A 114 -21.22 -2.95 -27.74
CA SER A 114 -22.28 -2.41 -26.87
C SER A 114 -21.69 -1.61 -25.69
N ALA A 115 -20.62 -2.12 -25.08
CA ALA A 115 -19.92 -1.46 -23.99
C ALA A 115 -19.25 -0.17 -24.44
N ALA A 116 -18.53 -0.19 -25.56
CA ALA A 116 -17.92 1.02 -26.12
C ALA A 116 -18.97 2.09 -26.48
N ALA A 117 -20.09 1.67 -27.10
CA ALA A 117 -21.19 2.56 -27.44
C ALA A 117 -21.83 3.20 -26.20
N ALA A 118 -22.09 2.40 -25.15
CA ALA A 118 -22.65 2.89 -23.89
C ALA A 118 -21.73 3.93 -23.22
N LEU A 119 -20.43 3.65 -23.16
CA LEU A 119 -19.43 4.56 -22.58
C LEU A 119 -19.31 5.88 -23.37
N LEU A 120 -19.31 5.82 -24.70
CA LEU A 120 -19.30 7.03 -25.55
C LEU A 120 -20.60 7.83 -25.44
N HIS A 121 -21.74 7.15 -25.25
CA HIS A 121 -23.01 7.82 -25.01
C HIS A 121 -23.01 8.57 -23.66
N GLU A 122 -22.45 7.96 -22.62
CA GLU A 122 -22.34 8.58 -21.29
C GLU A 122 -21.52 9.88 -21.31
N LEU A 123 -20.49 9.97 -22.16
CA LEU A 123 -19.73 11.21 -22.37
C LEU A 123 -20.58 12.37 -22.92
N LYS A 124 -21.60 12.07 -23.74
CA LYS A 124 -22.54 13.07 -24.27
C LYS A 124 -23.45 13.63 -23.18
N THR A 125 -23.64 12.87 -22.09
CA THR A 125 -24.58 13.17 -21.00
C THR A 125 -23.88 13.53 -19.70
N LEU A 126 -22.61 13.95 -19.75
CA LEU A 126 -21.88 14.36 -18.54
C LEU A 126 -22.64 15.47 -17.77
N PRO A 127 -22.66 15.41 -16.43
CA PRO A 127 -23.62 16.16 -15.61
C PRO A 127 -23.33 17.67 -15.51
N SER A 128 -22.18 18.15 -15.98
CA SER A 128 -21.82 19.57 -15.91
C SER A 128 -20.82 20.00 -16.99
N ASP A 129 -20.88 21.27 -17.39
CA ASP A 129 -19.89 21.90 -18.29
C ASP A 129 -18.46 21.78 -17.77
N ARG A 130 -18.27 21.81 -16.44
CA ARG A 130 -16.96 21.63 -15.81
C ARG A 130 -16.41 20.23 -16.04
N ALA A 131 -17.26 19.21 -15.96
CA ALA A 131 -16.89 17.83 -16.25
C ALA A 131 -16.56 17.64 -17.73
N VAL A 132 -17.37 18.20 -18.64
CA VAL A 132 -17.14 18.16 -20.09
C VAL A 132 -15.80 18.82 -20.46
N LYS A 133 -15.57 20.07 -20.01
CA LYS A 133 -14.31 20.79 -20.27
C LYS A 133 -13.10 20.03 -19.76
N SER A 134 -13.20 19.46 -18.55
CA SER A 134 -12.14 18.61 -18.00
C SER A 134 -11.85 17.41 -18.88
N ALA A 135 -12.86 16.60 -19.18
CA ALA A 135 -12.70 15.37 -19.95
C ALA A 135 -12.08 15.69 -21.32
N ARG A 136 -12.63 16.69 -22.00
CA ARG A 136 -12.17 17.19 -23.31
C ARG A 136 -10.69 17.59 -23.29
N SER A 137 -10.29 18.38 -22.30
CA SER A 137 -8.90 18.86 -22.20
C SER A 137 -7.89 17.71 -22.01
N ILE A 138 -8.25 16.68 -21.23
CA ILE A 138 -7.42 15.49 -21.02
C ILE A 138 -7.44 14.61 -22.28
N ALA A 139 -8.60 14.43 -22.92
CA ALA A 139 -8.75 13.66 -24.16
C ALA A 139 -7.88 14.22 -25.29
N HIS A 140 -7.74 15.55 -25.41
CA HIS A 140 -6.82 16.17 -26.38
C HIS A 140 -5.36 15.80 -26.11
N ALA A 141 -4.92 15.85 -24.86
CA ALA A 141 -3.55 15.46 -24.48
C ALA A 141 -3.28 13.99 -24.82
N MET A 142 -4.25 13.11 -24.54
CA MET A 142 -4.19 11.68 -24.85
C MET A 142 -4.23 11.42 -26.37
N ASN A 143 -5.10 12.11 -27.12
CA ASN A 143 -5.22 11.97 -28.57
C ASN A 143 -3.92 12.37 -29.28
N ARG A 144 -3.29 13.48 -28.86
CA ARG A 144 -1.94 13.85 -29.32
C ARG A 144 -0.89 12.82 -28.91
N GLY A 145 -1.12 12.14 -27.79
CA GLY A 145 -0.38 10.98 -27.32
C GLY A 145 -0.48 9.73 -28.21
N GLY A 146 -1.40 9.71 -29.17
CA GLY A 146 -1.71 8.56 -30.01
C GLY A 146 -2.79 7.63 -29.43
N TRP A 147 -3.58 8.09 -28.46
CA TRP A 147 -4.65 7.30 -27.86
C TRP A 147 -5.67 6.84 -28.90
N SER A 148 -5.91 5.52 -28.97
CA SER A 148 -6.75 4.92 -30.01
C SER A 148 -8.20 5.39 -29.95
N TRP A 149 -8.74 5.68 -28.77
CA TRP A 149 -10.08 6.23 -28.60
C TRP A 149 -10.17 7.76 -28.75
N GLY A 150 -9.04 8.47 -28.91
CA GLY A 150 -8.99 9.93 -28.80
C GLY A 150 -9.95 10.67 -29.74
N ALA A 151 -9.96 10.32 -31.03
CA ALA A 151 -10.81 10.99 -32.02
C ALA A 151 -12.31 10.80 -31.74
N VAL A 152 -12.74 9.57 -31.44
CA VAL A 152 -14.16 9.25 -31.16
C VAL A 152 -14.63 9.81 -29.82
N VAL A 153 -13.76 9.87 -28.81
CA VAL A 153 -14.06 10.51 -27.52
C VAL A 153 -14.22 12.03 -27.68
N LEU A 154 -13.34 12.69 -28.45
CA LEU A 154 -13.46 14.12 -28.72
C LEU A 154 -14.74 14.45 -29.52
N ALA A 155 -15.10 13.61 -30.49
CA ALA A 155 -16.36 13.73 -31.21
C ALA A 155 -17.57 13.56 -30.28
N ALA A 156 -17.54 12.57 -29.37
CA ALA A 156 -18.60 12.38 -28.37
C ALA A 156 -18.73 13.56 -27.40
N LEU A 157 -17.64 14.26 -27.10
CA LEU A 157 -17.62 15.47 -26.29
C LEU A 157 -18.00 16.75 -27.07
N ALA A 158 -18.50 16.61 -28.31
CA ALA A 158 -18.91 17.68 -29.22
C ALA A 158 -17.81 18.75 -29.39
N ASP A 159 -16.57 18.32 -29.60
CA ASP A 159 -15.44 19.22 -29.81
C ASP A 159 -14.87 19.12 -31.22
N SER A 160 -14.57 20.28 -31.81
CA SER A 160 -14.02 20.41 -33.17
C SER A 160 -12.74 21.24 -33.22
N GLU A 161 -12.37 21.91 -32.12
CA GLU A 161 -11.18 22.76 -32.07
C GLU A 161 -10.03 22.04 -31.36
N THR A 162 -8.86 22.01 -32.00
CA THR A 162 -7.65 21.43 -31.39
C THR A 162 -6.92 22.50 -30.58
N PRO A 163 -6.77 22.36 -29.25
CA PRO A 163 -6.06 23.32 -28.41
C PRO A 163 -4.56 23.40 -28.74
N SER A 164 -3.88 24.44 -28.26
CA SER A 164 -2.42 24.48 -28.33
C SER A 164 -1.77 23.40 -27.45
N ALA A 165 -0.55 22.98 -27.81
CA ALA A 165 0.25 22.03 -27.04
C ALA A 165 0.35 22.37 -25.54
N ARG A 166 0.52 23.67 -25.23
CA ARG A 166 0.61 24.16 -23.85
C ARG A 166 -0.69 23.92 -23.07
N VAL A 167 -1.84 24.18 -23.69
CA VAL A 167 -3.16 23.98 -23.08
C VAL A 167 -3.41 22.50 -22.78
N MET A 168 -2.99 21.60 -23.68
CA MET A 168 -3.10 20.16 -23.48
C MET A 168 -2.24 19.67 -22.31
N THR A 169 -1.00 20.14 -22.18
CA THR A 169 -0.16 19.78 -21.01
C THR A 169 -0.72 20.36 -19.71
N ASP A 170 -1.24 21.59 -19.75
CA ASP A 170 -1.89 22.23 -18.60
C ASP A 170 -3.17 21.49 -18.16
N ALA A 171 -3.85 20.79 -19.07
CA ALA A 171 -5.03 19.97 -18.77
C ALA A 171 -4.72 18.80 -17.80
N LEU A 172 -3.51 18.25 -17.88
CA LEU A 172 -3.05 17.18 -16.99
C LEU A 172 -2.68 17.69 -15.58
N ARG A 173 -2.60 19.00 -15.37
CA ARG A 173 -2.25 19.63 -14.09
C ARG A 173 -3.44 19.67 -13.13
N VAL A 174 -3.93 18.49 -12.78
CA VAL A 174 -5.18 18.27 -12.02
C VAL A 174 -5.18 18.88 -10.62
N TRP A 175 -4.00 19.05 -10.00
CA TRP A 175 -3.85 19.72 -8.71
C TRP A 175 -4.35 21.17 -8.70
N LYS A 176 -4.47 21.83 -9.86
CA LYS A 176 -5.10 23.17 -9.93
C LYS A 176 -6.58 23.17 -9.52
N ASN A 177 -7.24 22.01 -9.57
CA ASN A 177 -8.67 21.85 -9.32
C ASN A 177 -9.01 21.06 -8.06
N LEU A 178 -8.01 20.49 -7.38
CA LEU A 178 -8.21 19.75 -6.14
C LEU A 178 -8.44 20.74 -4.99
N PRO A 179 -9.31 20.38 -4.01
CA PRO A 179 -9.55 21.21 -2.85
C PRO A 179 -8.31 21.28 -1.95
N ASP A 180 -8.03 22.48 -1.44
CA ASP A 180 -7.08 22.65 -0.35
C ASP A 180 -7.74 22.20 0.97
N TRP A 181 -6.99 21.53 1.84
CA TRP A 181 -7.40 21.34 3.23
C TRP A 181 -7.09 22.61 4.03
N GLU A 182 -7.86 22.83 5.08
CA GLU A 182 -7.65 23.91 6.04
C GLU A 182 -7.26 23.32 7.40
N GLU A 183 -6.33 23.97 8.09
CA GLU A 183 -5.99 23.58 9.46
C GLU A 183 -7.05 24.16 10.41
N GLY A 184 -7.89 23.28 10.95
CA GLY A 184 -8.82 23.64 12.01
C GLY A 184 -8.13 23.73 13.38
N PRO A 185 -8.81 24.26 14.41
CA PRO A 185 -8.32 24.17 15.78
C PRO A 185 -8.12 22.69 16.16
N PRO A 186 -7.13 22.35 17.01
CA PRO A 186 -6.94 20.99 17.47
C PRO A 186 -8.24 20.48 18.12
N PRO A 187 -8.65 19.22 17.86
CA PRO A 187 -9.85 18.67 18.46
C PRO A 187 -9.72 18.68 19.99
N ALA A 188 -10.83 18.90 20.68
CA ALA A 188 -10.85 18.72 22.12
C ALA A 188 -10.46 17.28 22.48
N PRO A 189 -9.80 17.06 23.63
CA PRO A 189 -9.53 15.71 24.11
C PRO A 189 -10.83 14.89 24.17
N PRO A 190 -10.78 13.60 23.79
CA PRO A 190 -11.97 12.77 23.79
C PRO A 190 -12.51 12.60 25.22
N GLY A 191 -13.83 12.47 25.33
CA GLY A 191 -14.49 12.06 26.56
C GLY A 191 -14.09 10.66 27.02
N ASN A 192 -14.57 10.26 28.19
CA ASN A 192 -14.28 8.95 28.80
C ASN A 192 -15.54 8.19 29.27
N HIS A 193 -16.70 8.50 28.70
CA HIS A 193 -17.95 7.80 28.97
C HIS A 193 -17.86 6.33 28.57
N PRO A 194 -18.23 5.39 29.46
CA PRO A 194 -18.14 3.97 29.19
C PRO A 194 -19.21 3.51 28.19
N VAL A 195 -18.97 2.34 27.60
CA VAL A 195 -19.96 1.58 26.82
C VAL A 195 -20.45 0.40 27.65
N SER A 196 -21.76 0.31 27.86
CA SER A 196 -22.33 -0.82 28.59
C SER A 196 -22.49 -2.05 27.70
N ALA A 197 -22.49 -3.25 28.31
CA ALA A 197 -22.77 -4.49 27.61
C ALA A 197 -24.15 -4.48 26.91
N THR A 198 -25.13 -3.79 27.48
CA THR A 198 -26.48 -3.64 26.92
C THR A 198 -26.45 -2.74 25.69
N ASP A 199 -25.81 -1.56 25.78
CA ASP A 199 -25.65 -0.64 24.64
C ASP A 199 -24.97 -1.34 23.45
N SER A 200 -23.90 -2.08 23.72
CA SER A 200 -23.16 -2.83 22.71
C SER A 200 -24.05 -3.86 21.99
N LYS A 201 -24.85 -4.62 22.74
CA LYS A 201 -25.80 -5.59 22.18
C LYS A 201 -26.90 -4.92 21.36
N ASP A 202 -27.40 -3.77 21.80
CA ASP A 202 -28.46 -3.05 21.11
C ASP A 202 -27.96 -2.42 19.81
N ARG A 203 -26.77 -1.79 19.83
CA ARG A 203 -26.12 -1.30 18.60
C ARG A 203 -25.81 -2.44 17.63
N LEU A 204 -25.35 -3.60 18.12
CA LEU A 204 -25.13 -4.76 17.26
C LEU A 204 -26.42 -5.21 16.56
N ARG A 205 -27.56 -5.23 17.27
CA ARG A 205 -28.87 -5.57 16.68
C ARG A 205 -29.31 -4.56 15.63
N GLU A 206 -29.02 -3.28 15.86
CA GLU A 206 -29.29 -2.20 14.89
C GLU A 206 -28.51 -2.42 13.59
N ILE A 207 -27.19 -2.62 13.69
CA ILE A 207 -26.29 -2.84 12.55
C ILE A 207 -26.69 -4.11 11.76
N LEU A 208 -27.10 -5.17 12.45
CA LEU A 208 -27.51 -6.43 11.81
C LEU A 208 -28.87 -6.33 11.10
N GLY A 209 -29.76 -5.45 11.57
CA GLY A 209 -31.11 -5.33 11.03
C GLY A 209 -32.08 -6.44 11.44
N ARG A 210 -33.37 -6.25 11.14
CA ARG A 210 -34.48 -7.09 11.65
C ARG A 210 -34.53 -8.53 11.10
N GLY A 211 -33.80 -8.82 10.02
CA GLY A 211 -33.79 -10.14 9.35
C GLY A 211 -32.57 -11.00 9.64
N ALA A 212 -31.62 -10.52 10.46
CA ALA A 212 -30.40 -11.26 10.73
C ALA A 212 -30.65 -12.51 11.58
N GLU A 213 -29.88 -13.56 11.29
CA GLU A 213 -29.81 -14.76 12.12
C GLU A 213 -29.38 -14.41 13.55
N LYS A 214 -30.09 -14.95 14.54
CA LYS A 214 -29.74 -14.72 15.95
C LYS A 214 -28.52 -15.56 16.33
N ARG A 215 -27.43 -14.88 16.68
CA ARG A 215 -26.17 -15.51 17.15
C ARG A 215 -25.87 -15.07 18.59
N PRO A 216 -26.26 -15.86 19.61
CA PRO A 216 -25.99 -15.52 21.01
C PRO A 216 -24.50 -15.29 21.31
N GLN A 217 -23.62 -16.06 20.65
CA GLN A 217 -22.16 -15.93 20.77
C GLN A 217 -21.67 -14.56 20.31
N GLN A 218 -22.25 -14.01 19.23
CA GLN A 218 -21.90 -12.68 18.73
C GLN A 218 -22.30 -11.58 19.71
N ALA A 219 -23.50 -11.71 20.30
CA ALA A 219 -23.99 -10.77 21.31
C ALA A 219 -23.20 -10.86 22.63
N ALA A 220 -22.74 -12.05 23.00
CA ALA A 220 -21.85 -12.26 24.14
C ALA A 220 -20.48 -11.61 23.89
N TYR A 221 -19.86 -11.89 22.73
CA TYR A 221 -18.60 -11.28 22.29
C TYR A 221 -18.66 -9.75 22.34
N ALA A 222 -19.69 -9.14 21.75
CA ALA A 222 -19.86 -7.69 21.72
C ALA A 222 -20.00 -7.08 23.12
N ALA A 223 -20.70 -7.78 24.03
CA ALA A 223 -20.84 -7.35 25.42
C ALA A 223 -19.54 -7.43 26.21
N ILE A 224 -18.71 -8.45 25.99
CA ILE A 224 -17.39 -8.56 26.62
C ILE A 224 -16.45 -7.49 26.07
N GLY A 225 -16.43 -7.30 24.74
CA GLY A 225 -15.62 -6.29 24.07
C GLY A 225 -15.90 -4.86 24.53
N ALA A 226 -17.11 -4.57 25.03
CA ALA A 226 -17.45 -3.28 25.62
C ALA A 226 -16.54 -2.91 26.81
N GLY A 227 -15.95 -3.90 27.50
CA GLY A 227 -15.02 -3.68 28.61
C GLY A 227 -13.75 -2.91 28.20
N ALA A 228 -13.28 -3.05 26.95
CA ALA A 228 -12.15 -2.28 26.42
C ALA A 228 -12.46 -0.77 26.31
N PHE A 229 -13.72 -0.36 26.44
CA PHE A 229 -14.16 1.02 26.29
C PHE A 229 -14.54 1.67 27.63
N ALA A 230 -14.18 1.05 28.75
CA ALA A 230 -14.29 1.64 30.08
C ALA A 230 -13.25 2.76 30.30
N PRO A 231 -13.50 3.72 31.21
CA PRO A 231 -12.47 4.63 31.71
C PRO A 231 -11.41 3.88 32.52
N ILE A 232 -10.15 4.31 32.45
CA ILE A 232 -9.07 3.79 33.28
C ILE A 232 -9.07 4.45 34.65
N ASP A 233 -8.68 3.69 35.68
CA ASP A 233 -8.50 4.21 37.03
C ASP A 233 -7.10 4.80 37.23
N ARG A 234 -6.09 4.26 36.52
CA ARG A 234 -4.68 4.65 36.62
C ARG A 234 -4.01 4.66 35.25
N ALA A 235 -3.12 5.62 35.02
CA ALA A 235 -2.31 5.67 33.82
C ALA A 235 -1.34 4.48 33.78
N GLY A 236 -1.12 3.88 32.60
CA GLY A 236 -0.33 2.66 32.44
C GLY A 236 -1.07 1.36 32.72
N GLU A 237 -2.34 1.43 33.16
CA GLU A 237 -3.20 0.27 33.46
C GLU A 237 -4.41 0.23 32.50
N PRO A 238 -4.21 -0.12 31.21
CA PRO A 238 -5.28 -0.19 30.22
C PRO A 238 -6.27 -1.34 30.47
N HIS A 239 -7.51 -1.16 30.01
CA HIS A 239 -8.46 -2.29 29.92
C HIS A 239 -8.12 -3.17 28.72
N ILE A 240 -7.50 -4.32 28.94
CA ILE A 240 -7.16 -5.28 27.88
C ILE A 240 -8.15 -6.43 27.84
N ILE A 241 -8.73 -6.66 26.67
CA ILE A 241 -9.61 -7.80 26.39
C ILE A 241 -8.94 -8.67 25.31
N LEU A 242 -8.66 -9.93 25.63
CA LEU A 242 -8.27 -10.97 24.67
C LEU A 242 -9.48 -11.82 24.35
N ALA A 243 -10.00 -11.72 23.12
CA ALA A 243 -11.21 -12.40 22.71
C ALA A 243 -11.01 -13.29 21.48
N GLU A 244 -11.03 -14.61 21.67
CA GLU A 244 -11.07 -15.57 20.57
C GLU A 244 -12.52 -15.70 20.08
N ALA A 245 -12.77 -15.36 18.82
CA ALA A 245 -14.10 -15.46 18.21
C ALA A 245 -14.01 -16.30 16.94
N GLY A 246 -14.41 -17.57 17.04
CA GLY A 246 -14.31 -18.53 15.95
C GLY A 246 -14.96 -18.05 14.64
N THR A 247 -14.43 -18.53 13.52
CA THR A 247 -14.92 -18.14 12.19
C THR A 247 -16.44 -18.30 12.08
N GLY A 248 -17.13 -17.25 11.66
CA GLY A 248 -18.59 -17.25 11.54
C GLY A 248 -19.35 -16.65 12.72
N VAL A 249 -18.70 -16.41 13.87
CA VAL A 249 -19.33 -15.73 15.03
C VAL A 249 -19.81 -14.32 14.66
N GLY A 250 -19.15 -13.65 13.71
CA GLY A 250 -19.45 -12.26 13.34
C GLY A 250 -18.63 -11.26 14.17
N LYS A 251 -17.36 -11.59 14.40
CA LYS A 251 -16.33 -10.82 15.12
C LYS A 251 -16.32 -9.34 14.71
N THR A 252 -16.28 -9.07 13.40
CA THR A 252 -16.19 -7.71 12.84
C THR A 252 -17.29 -6.77 13.35
N LEU A 253 -18.55 -7.12 13.13
CA LEU A 253 -19.67 -6.30 13.63
C LEU A 253 -19.74 -6.30 15.16
N GLY A 254 -19.28 -7.37 15.80
CA GLY A 254 -19.22 -7.50 17.25
C GLY A 254 -18.29 -6.49 17.93
N TYR A 255 -17.14 -6.16 17.33
CA TYR A 255 -16.26 -5.11 17.85
C TYR A 255 -16.58 -3.71 17.32
N ILE A 256 -17.17 -3.59 16.12
CA ILE A 256 -17.63 -2.29 15.58
C ILE A 256 -18.74 -1.71 16.46
N ALA A 257 -19.64 -2.55 16.98
CA ALA A 257 -20.76 -2.09 17.81
C ALA A 257 -20.31 -1.28 19.04
N PRO A 258 -19.48 -1.81 19.98
CA PRO A 258 -19.02 -1.01 21.11
C PRO A 258 -18.06 0.12 20.69
N ALA A 259 -17.23 -0.07 19.65
CA ALA A 259 -16.31 0.96 19.17
C ALA A 259 -17.04 2.22 18.66
N SER A 260 -18.07 2.03 17.83
CA SER A 260 -18.88 3.14 17.28
C SER A 260 -19.60 3.93 18.38
N ILE A 261 -20.17 3.24 19.38
CA ILE A 261 -20.82 3.90 20.52
C ILE A 261 -19.83 4.75 21.30
N TRP A 262 -18.63 4.20 21.59
CA TRP A 262 -17.61 4.95 22.31
C TRP A 262 -17.19 6.20 21.53
N ALA A 263 -16.94 6.07 20.22
CA ALA A 263 -16.53 7.17 19.37
C ALA A 263 -17.58 8.29 19.33
N GLU A 264 -18.85 7.93 19.11
CA GLU A 264 -19.97 8.87 19.04
C GLU A 264 -20.18 9.63 20.36
N ARG A 265 -20.10 8.93 21.50
CA ARG A 265 -20.29 9.51 22.84
C ARG A 265 -19.13 10.40 23.26
N ASN A 266 -17.91 10.00 22.93
CA ASN A 266 -16.70 10.64 23.44
C ASN A 266 -16.03 11.59 22.45
N LYS A 267 -16.53 11.67 21.21
CA LYS A 267 -15.94 12.51 20.14
C LYS A 267 -14.45 12.21 19.96
N GLY A 268 -14.12 10.92 19.95
CA GLY A 268 -12.76 10.40 19.84
C GLY A 268 -12.67 9.24 18.86
N ALA A 269 -11.55 9.16 18.16
CA ALA A 269 -11.31 8.09 17.19
C ALA A 269 -11.00 6.76 17.89
N VAL A 270 -11.65 5.68 17.46
CA VAL A 270 -11.22 4.30 17.75
C VAL A 270 -10.41 3.76 16.58
N TRP A 271 -9.22 3.24 16.86
CA TRP A 271 -8.37 2.66 15.83
C TRP A 271 -8.58 1.15 15.72
N ILE A 272 -9.05 0.71 14.56
CA ILE A 272 -9.21 -0.70 14.23
C ILE A 272 -8.05 -1.11 13.31
N SER A 273 -7.15 -1.91 13.83
CA SER A 273 -5.97 -2.40 13.13
C SER A 273 -6.20 -3.82 12.66
N THR A 274 -5.97 -4.10 11.38
CA THR A 274 -6.09 -5.45 10.78
C THR A 274 -4.75 -5.92 10.24
N PHE A 275 -4.56 -7.23 10.02
CA PHE A 275 -3.29 -7.71 9.48
C PHE A 275 -3.07 -7.33 7.99
N THR A 276 -4.04 -7.62 7.11
CA THR A 276 -3.87 -7.44 5.65
C THR A 276 -4.71 -6.29 5.09
N ARG A 277 -4.29 -5.76 3.93
CA ARG A 277 -5.05 -4.73 3.19
C ARG A 277 -6.39 -5.25 2.66
N ASN A 278 -6.47 -6.54 2.33
CA ASN A 278 -7.73 -7.14 1.92
C ASN A 278 -8.75 -7.17 3.08
N LEU A 279 -8.28 -7.46 4.29
CA LEU A 279 -9.11 -7.38 5.50
C LEU A 279 -9.57 -5.94 5.78
N GLN A 280 -8.72 -4.93 5.57
CA GLN A 280 -9.15 -3.53 5.68
C GLN A 280 -10.30 -3.20 4.74
N ARG A 281 -10.25 -3.67 3.48
CA ARG A 281 -11.33 -3.46 2.51
C ARG A 281 -12.61 -4.19 2.90
N GLN A 282 -12.50 -5.41 3.40
CA GLN A 282 -13.64 -6.15 3.92
C GLN A 282 -14.27 -5.40 5.11
N LEU A 283 -13.43 -4.90 6.03
CA LEU A 283 -13.86 -4.09 7.16
C LEU A 283 -14.53 -2.78 6.72
N ASP A 284 -13.98 -2.10 5.72
CA ASP A 284 -14.62 -0.91 5.11
C ASP A 284 -16.02 -1.28 4.59
N GLY A 285 -16.18 -2.36 3.84
CA GLY A 285 -17.50 -2.82 3.38
C GLY A 285 -18.47 -3.17 4.52
N GLU A 286 -18.00 -3.77 5.62
CA GLU A 286 -18.85 -4.03 6.80
C GLU A 286 -19.30 -2.73 7.49
N LEU A 287 -18.48 -1.67 7.45
CA LEU A 287 -18.84 -0.35 7.98
C LEU A 287 -19.96 0.34 7.18
N ASP A 288 -20.28 -0.12 5.96
CA ASP A 288 -21.47 0.34 5.22
C ASP A 288 -22.78 -0.02 5.96
N ARG A 289 -22.77 -1.06 6.80
CA ARG A 289 -23.95 -1.40 7.63
C ARG A 289 -24.16 -0.41 8.77
N LEU A 290 -23.07 0.20 9.26
CA LEU A 290 -23.11 1.23 10.29
C LEU A 290 -23.43 2.59 9.66
N HIS A 291 -22.84 2.91 8.51
CA HIS A 291 -23.05 4.14 7.76
C HIS A 291 -23.48 3.84 6.31
N PRO A 292 -24.78 3.58 6.06
CA PRO A 292 -25.28 3.23 4.72
C PRO A 292 -25.16 4.35 3.69
N ASN A 293 -25.08 5.61 4.15
CA ASN A 293 -24.84 6.75 3.28
C ASN A 293 -23.31 6.95 3.11
N PRO A 294 -22.77 6.84 1.88
CA PRO A 294 -21.35 7.00 1.61
C PRO A 294 -20.78 8.35 2.05
N ASP A 295 -21.55 9.43 1.97
CA ASP A 295 -21.10 10.77 2.35
C ASP A 295 -20.96 10.90 3.89
N ASP A 296 -21.90 10.33 4.65
CA ASP A 296 -21.80 10.26 6.11
C ASP A 296 -20.62 9.38 6.54
N LYS A 297 -20.47 8.22 5.89
CA LYS A 297 -19.35 7.31 6.12
C LYS A 297 -18.00 8.00 5.87
N ALA A 298 -17.87 8.76 4.77
CA ALA A 298 -16.65 9.47 4.44
C ALA A 298 -16.26 10.51 5.51
N GLY A 299 -17.23 11.08 6.22
CA GLY A 299 -16.98 11.99 7.35
C GLY A 299 -16.53 11.29 8.63
N ARG A 300 -16.88 10.01 8.82
CA ARG A 300 -16.72 9.29 10.11
C ARG A 300 -15.69 8.19 10.10
N VAL A 301 -15.44 7.59 8.92
CA VAL A 301 -14.53 6.46 8.74
C VAL A 301 -13.37 6.89 7.86
N VAL A 302 -12.15 6.59 8.31
CA VAL A 302 -10.94 6.88 7.55
C VAL A 302 -10.04 5.65 7.48
N ILE A 303 -9.63 5.27 6.27
CA ILE A 303 -8.65 4.22 6.05
C ILE A 303 -7.25 4.84 5.97
N ARG A 304 -6.32 4.33 6.79
CA ARG A 304 -4.94 4.77 6.88
C ARG A 304 -3.99 3.65 6.42
N LYS A 305 -3.10 4.01 5.51
CA LYS A 305 -2.03 3.16 4.96
C LYS A 305 -0.68 3.89 5.05
N GLY A 306 0.41 3.19 4.77
CA GLY A 306 1.72 3.82 4.57
C GLY A 306 1.70 4.80 3.40
N ARG A 307 2.56 5.82 3.43
CA ARG A 307 2.61 6.91 2.43
C ARG A 307 2.83 6.38 1.01
N GLU A 308 3.56 5.27 0.88
CA GLU A 308 3.87 4.58 -0.36
C GLU A 308 2.67 3.95 -1.07
N ASN A 309 1.49 3.99 -0.43
CA ASN A 309 0.23 3.50 -1.00
C ASN A 309 -0.64 4.62 -1.55
N TYR A 310 -0.27 5.89 -1.34
CA TYR A 310 -1.01 7.04 -1.84
C TYR A 310 -0.26 7.71 -2.98
N LEU A 311 -1.00 8.21 -3.95
CA LEU A 311 -0.44 9.00 -5.03
C LEU A 311 0.24 10.28 -4.49
N CYS A 312 1.46 10.53 -4.96
CA CYS A 312 2.17 11.78 -4.76
C CYS A 312 1.91 12.73 -5.96
N LEU A 313 1.12 13.80 -5.75
CA LEU A 313 0.84 14.81 -6.78
C LEU A 313 2.10 15.43 -7.39
N LEU A 314 3.16 15.52 -6.58
CA LEU A 314 4.45 16.03 -7.02
C LEU A 314 5.18 15.07 -7.97
N ASN A 315 5.15 13.76 -7.69
CA ASN A 315 5.70 12.74 -8.59
C ASN A 315 4.89 12.63 -9.88
N PHE A 316 3.58 12.91 -9.81
CA PHE A 316 2.72 13.02 -10.98
C PHE A 316 3.03 14.26 -11.83
N GLU A 317 3.24 15.43 -11.21
CA GLU A 317 3.68 16.64 -11.91
C GLU A 317 5.00 16.43 -12.66
N GLU A 318 5.98 15.79 -12.01
CA GLU A 318 7.24 15.45 -12.67
C GLU A 318 7.08 14.51 -13.85
N ALA A 319 6.18 13.52 -13.75
CA ALA A 319 5.89 12.61 -14.85
C ALA A 319 5.32 13.37 -16.06
N ILE A 320 4.39 14.32 -15.82
CA ILE A 320 3.84 15.18 -16.87
C ILE A 320 4.93 16.05 -17.51
N ASN A 321 5.80 16.66 -16.71
CA ASN A 321 6.87 17.51 -17.21
C ASN A 321 7.91 16.75 -18.07
N ARG A 322 7.95 15.41 -17.99
CA ARG A 322 8.83 14.53 -18.78
C ARG A 322 8.19 14.02 -20.08
N ILE A 323 6.90 14.25 -20.33
CA ILE A 323 6.23 13.84 -21.59
C ILE A 323 7.00 14.33 -22.84
N PRO A 324 7.49 15.59 -22.91
CA PRO A 324 8.20 16.07 -24.10
C PRO A 324 9.49 15.29 -24.40
N THR A 325 10.14 14.69 -23.40
CA THR A 325 11.43 14.01 -23.54
C THR A 325 11.32 12.49 -23.67
N ARG A 326 10.30 11.87 -23.05
CA ARG A 326 10.07 10.42 -23.11
C ARG A 326 9.18 9.98 -24.28
N GLY A 327 8.44 10.92 -24.85
CA GLY A 327 7.57 10.71 -26.00
C GLY A 327 6.08 10.75 -25.67
N PRO A 328 5.22 10.86 -26.70
CA PRO A 328 3.79 11.08 -26.55
C PRO A 328 3.01 9.93 -25.88
N GLY A 329 3.54 8.70 -25.90
CA GLY A 329 2.85 7.51 -25.36
C GLY A 329 2.57 7.58 -23.85
N ASP A 330 3.40 8.28 -23.08
CA ASP A 330 3.19 8.48 -21.64
C ASP A 330 1.92 9.31 -21.35
N ALA A 331 1.47 10.14 -22.31
CA ALA A 331 0.28 10.99 -22.15
C ALA A 331 -1.02 10.20 -22.02
N ILE A 332 -1.08 8.96 -22.55
CA ILE A 332 -2.26 8.10 -22.43
C ILE A 332 -2.42 7.66 -20.96
N ALA A 333 -1.37 7.05 -20.41
CA ALA A 333 -1.35 6.59 -19.02
C ALA A 333 -1.58 7.76 -18.06
N LEU A 334 -0.85 8.86 -18.24
CA LEU A 334 -0.96 10.04 -17.37
C LEU A 334 -2.31 10.76 -17.52
N GLY A 335 -2.96 10.67 -18.68
CA GLY A 335 -4.32 11.15 -18.88
C GLY A 335 -5.37 10.33 -18.13
N LEU A 336 -5.25 9.00 -18.13
CA LEU A 336 -6.10 8.13 -17.31
C LEU A 336 -5.85 8.34 -15.81
N MET A 337 -4.58 8.49 -15.41
CA MET A 337 -4.23 8.90 -14.06
C MET A 337 -4.86 10.24 -13.71
N ALA A 338 -4.80 11.26 -14.58
CA ALA A 338 -5.43 12.56 -14.36
C ALA A 338 -6.96 12.45 -14.15
N ARG A 339 -7.65 11.60 -14.93
CA ARG A 339 -9.08 11.32 -14.74
C ARG A 339 -9.34 10.69 -13.37
N TRP A 340 -8.56 9.67 -13.00
CA TRP A 340 -8.64 9.01 -11.70
C TRP A 340 -8.36 9.94 -10.53
N ILE A 341 -7.28 10.74 -10.57
CA ILE A 341 -6.90 11.68 -9.50
C ILE A 341 -8.03 12.64 -9.15
N ARG A 342 -8.78 13.08 -10.15
CA ARG A 342 -9.90 14.02 -9.96
C ARG A 342 -11.16 13.37 -9.39
N ALA A 343 -11.31 12.06 -9.56
CA ALA A 343 -12.46 11.29 -9.09
C ALA A 343 -12.17 10.53 -7.80
N SER A 344 -10.89 10.30 -7.49
CA SER A 344 -10.47 9.50 -6.35
C SER A 344 -10.87 10.16 -5.03
N ARG A 345 -11.36 9.33 -4.11
CA ARG A 345 -11.80 9.73 -2.77
C ARG A 345 -10.65 10.17 -1.88
N ASP A 346 -9.52 9.47 -1.98
CA ASP A 346 -8.42 9.57 -1.03
C ASP A 346 -7.04 9.30 -1.67
N GLY A 347 -6.96 9.11 -2.99
CA GLY A 347 -5.70 8.91 -3.71
C GLY A 347 -5.02 7.57 -3.38
N ASP A 348 -5.76 6.59 -2.85
CA ASP A 348 -5.28 5.26 -2.52
C ASP A 348 -5.03 4.41 -3.77
N MET A 349 -3.74 4.21 -4.07
CA MET A 349 -3.26 3.44 -5.22
C MET A 349 -3.31 1.92 -4.99
N VAL A 350 -3.59 1.46 -3.76
CA VAL A 350 -3.48 0.03 -3.41
C VAL A 350 -4.70 -0.46 -2.65
N GLY A 351 -5.69 -0.93 -3.40
CA GLY A 351 -6.92 -1.54 -2.85
C GLY A 351 -8.00 -0.53 -2.48
N GLY A 352 -7.82 0.74 -2.82
CA GLY A 352 -8.88 1.75 -2.87
C GLY A 352 -9.58 1.77 -4.22
N ASP A 353 -9.86 2.97 -4.72
CA ASP A 353 -10.57 3.21 -5.98
C ASP A 353 -9.67 3.19 -7.24
N PHE A 354 -8.36 2.95 -7.07
CA PHE A 354 -7.43 2.80 -8.19
C PHE A 354 -7.63 1.48 -8.96
N PRO A 355 -7.86 1.52 -10.29
CA PRO A 355 -7.99 0.30 -11.08
C PRO A 355 -6.65 -0.44 -11.24
N ALA A 356 -6.42 -1.47 -10.44
CA ALA A 356 -5.14 -2.19 -10.38
C ALA A 356 -4.68 -2.78 -11.74
N TRP A 357 -5.61 -3.08 -12.65
CA TRP A 357 -5.29 -3.56 -14.00
C TRP A 357 -4.59 -2.51 -14.88
N LEU A 358 -4.66 -1.21 -14.54
CA LEU A 358 -3.87 -0.15 -15.20
C LEU A 358 -2.37 -0.38 -15.05
N VAL A 359 -1.92 -0.99 -13.94
CA VAL A 359 -0.51 -1.33 -13.73
C VAL A 359 -0.04 -2.33 -14.77
N ASN A 360 -0.88 -3.30 -15.14
CA ASN A 360 -0.54 -4.27 -16.17
C ASN A 360 -0.59 -3.65 -17.57
N LEU A 361 -1.48 -2.68 -17.82
CA LEU A 361 -1.54 -1.96 -19.10
C LEU A 361 -0.30 -1.07 -19.32
N PHE A 362 0.04 -0.23 -18.35
CA PHE A 362 1.03 0.86 -18.54
C PHE A 362 2.34 0.67 -17.76
N GLY A 363 2.44 -0.38 -16.94
CA GLY A 363 3.61 -0.65 -16.11
C GLY A 363 3.70 0.25 -14.88
N ARG A 364 4.61 -0.11 -13.97
CA ARG A 364 4.82 0.57 -12.68
C ARG A 364 5.26 2.06 -12.78
N PRO A 365 6.16 2.47 -13.71
CA PRO A 365 6.68 3.84 -13.73
C PRO A 365 5.63 4.94 -13.88
N LEU A 366 4.56 4.65 -14.64
CA LEU A 366 3.44 5.55 -14.93
C LEU A 366 2.22 5.28 -14.03
N THR A 367 2.34 4.36 -13.06
CA THR A 367 1.27 4.00 -12.12
C THR A 367 1.80 3.94 -10.69
N LEU A 368 2.19 2.77 -10.19
CA LEU A 368 2.59 2.54 -8.80
C LEU A 368 3.80 3.37 -8.35
N ASP A 369 4.72 3.70 -9.24
CA ASP A 369 5.90 4.49 -8.85
C ASP A 369 5.54 5.99 -8.70
N LEU A 370 4.30 6.40 -8.99
CA LEU A 370 3.78 7.75 -8.73
C LEU A 370 3.42 7.98 -7.26
N THR A 371 3.57 6.98 -6.39
CA THR A 371 3.43 7.13 -4.94
C THR A 371 4.70 7.73 -4.31
N ASP A 372 4.63 8.08 -3.03
CA ASP A 372 5.81 8.49 -2.26
C ASP A 372 6.71 7.28 -1.97
N THR A 373 7.91 7.24 -2.52
CA THR A 373 8.84 6.13 -2.25
C THR A 373 9.69 6.43 -1.04
N ARG A 374 9.52 5.60 0.02
CA ARG A 374 10.35 5.56 1.23
C ARG A 374 10.87 6.94 1.60
N GLY A 375 9.98 7.86 2.02
CA GLY A 375 10.32 9.14 2.67
C GLY A 375 10.94 10.25 1.80
N GLU A 376 10.84 10.19 0.47
CA GLU A 376 11.22 11.30 -0.43
C GLU A 376 10.33 12.54 -0.27
N CYS A 377 9.18 12.40 0.40
CA CYS A 377 8.30 13.49 0.72
C CYS A 377 9.03 14.68 1.38
N VAL A 378 8.73 15.86 0.86
CA VAL A 378 9.23 17.15 1.33
C VAL A 378 8.28 17.84 2.32
N TYR A 379 7.21 17.14 2.71
CA TYR A 379 6.15 17.59 3.61
C TYR A 379 5.57 18.96 3.20
N SER A 380 5.54 19.94 4.10
CA SER A 380 4.99 21.28 3.83
C SER A 380 5.80 22.12 2.82
N ALA A 381 6.98 21.67 2.39
CA ALA A 381 7.67 22.24 1.23
C ALA A 381 6.96 21.98 -0.09
N CYS A 382 6.13 20.94 -0.11
CA CYS A 382 5.53 20.46 -1.34
C CYS A 382 4.59 21.55 -1.86
N PRO A 383 4.71 21.98 -3.13
CA PRO A 383 3.77 22.95 -3.71
C PRO A 383 2.32 22.41 -3.73
N HIS A 384 2.15 21.09 -3.54
CA HIS A 384 0.86 20.41 -3.45
C HIS A 384 0.49 20.03 -2.01
N TYR A 385 1.16 20.55 -0.97
CA TYR A 385 0.92 20.16 0.43
C TYR A 385 -0.55 20.34 0.84
N GLY A 386 -1.14 21.50 0.53
CA GLY A 386 -2.57 21.80 0.77
C GLY A 386 -3.53 20.84 0.06
N LYS A 387 -3.07 20.12 -0.97
CA LYS A 387 -3.88 19.20 -1.79
C LYS A 387 -3.45 17.75 -1.67
N CYS A 388 -2.49 17.48 -0.78
CA CYS A 388 -1.86 16.18 -0.67
C CYS A 388 -2.84 15.17 -0.08
N PHE A 389 -3.13 14.10 -0.81
CA PHE A 389 -4.01 13.01 -0.37
C PHE A 389 -3.62 12.46 1.00
N VAL A 390 -2.33 12.20 1.22
CA VAL A 390 -1.83 11.69 2.51
C VAL A 390 -2.19 12.62 3.66
N GLU A 391 -2.00 13.93 3.47
CA GLU A 391 -2.20 14.97 4.48
C GLU A 391 -3.68 15.23 4.75
N HIS A 392 -4.52 15.14 3.72
CA HIS A 392 -5.98 15.09 3.84
C HIS A 392 -6.41 13.90 4.71
N THR A 393 -5.89 12.70 4.43
CA THR A 393 -6.22 11.50 5.22
C THR A 393 -5.69 11.59 6.66
N VAL A 394 -4.49 12.15 6.90
CA VAL A 394 -3.97 12.40 8.27
C VAL A 394 -4.96 13.27 9.05
N ARG A 395 -5.40 14.39 8.48
CA ARG A 395 -6.30 15.34 9.13
C ARG A 395 -7.69 14.79 9.35
N ARG A 396 -8.25 14.12 8.35
CA ARG A 396 -9.54 13.42 8.47
C ARG A 396 -9.49 12.37 9.58
N ALA A 397 -8.39 11.63 9.72
CA ALA A 397 -8.25 10.63 10.79
C ALA A 397 -8.29 11.23 12.20
N LYS A 398 -7.89 12.50 12.39
CA LYS A 398 -8.01 13.20 13.69
C LYS A 398 -9.46 13.51 14.08
N LEU A 399 -10.36 13.59 13.10
CA LEU A 399 -11.77 13.94 13.28
C LEU A 399 -12.71 12.76 13.06
N ALA A 400 -12.18 11.58 12.71
CA ALA A 400 -12.96 10.39 12.43
C ALA A 400 -13.47 9.73 13.72
N ASP A 401 -14.62 9.07 13.62
CA ASP A 401 -15.13 8.18 14.67
C ASP A 401 -14.32 6.86 14.66
N ILE A 402 -14.03 6.33 13.47
CA ILE A 402 -13.28 5.07 13.29
C ILE A 402 -12.13 5.27 12.30
N VAL A 403 -10.94 4.86 12.71
CA VAL A 403 -9.75 4.81 11.85
C VAL A 403 -9.37 3.36 11.60
N VAL A 404 -9.36 2.94 10.35
CA VAL A 404 -8.93 1.60 9.94
C VAL A 404 -7.48 1.65 9.49
N ALA A 405 -6.60 0.89 10.13
CA ALA A 405 -5.17 0.82 9.81
C ALA A 405 -4.70 -0.64 9.68
N ASN A 406 -3.46 -0.89 9.22
CA ASN A 406 -2.85 -2.21 9.36
C ASN A 406 -1.99 -2.25 10.61
N HIS A 407 -1.72 -3.47 11.10
CA HIS A 407 -0.80 -3.67 12.23
C HIS A 407 0.54 -2.98 11.96
N ALA A 408 1.12 -3.19 10.77
CA ALA A 408 2.39 -2.58 10.38
C ALA A 408 2.41 -1.04 10.52
N LEU A 409 1.37 -0.31 10.11
CA LEU A 409 1.34 1.15 10.26
C LEU A 409 1.27 1.56 11.73
N VAL A 410 0.45 0.88 12.53
CA VAL A 410 0.34 1.15 13.98
C VAL A 410 1.70 0.89 14.65
N MET A 411 2.35 -0.23 14.33
CA MET A 411 3.65 -0.58 14.89
C MET A 411 4.76 0.39 14.47
N VAL A 412 4.83 0.75 13.19
CA VAL A 412 5.83 1.70 12.68
C VAL A 412 5.64 3.08 13.31
N GLN A 413 4.40 3.54 13.48
CA GLN A 413 4.12 4.79 14.19
C GLN A 413 4.60 4.73 15.65
N ALA A 414 4.38 3.59 16.33
CA ALA A 414 4.83 3.39 17.70
C ALA A 414 6.36 3.35 17.82
N ALA A 415 7.03 2.58 16.94
CA ALA A 415 8.48 2.47 16.88
C ALA A 415 9.17 3.81 16.58
N MET A 416 8.53 4.65 15.77
CA MET A 416 8.99 6.00 15.43
C MET A 416 8.64 7.07 16.47
N GLY A 417 8.09 6.69 17.64
CA GLY A 417 7.75 7.60 18.73
C GLY A 417 6.48 8.44 18.52
N GLY A 418 5.67 8.12 17.52
CA GLY A 418 4.47 8.87 17.14
C GLY A 418 4.76 10.26 16.56
N ASP A 419 3.71 10.95 16.11
CA ASP A 419 3.75 12.43 16.12
C ASP A 419 3.41 12.83 17.57
N GLU A 420 4.23 13.69 18.19
CA GLU A 420 3.92 14.34 19.47
C GLU A 420 2.55 15.02 19.33
N GLY A 421 1.48 14.36 19.78
CA GLY A 421 0.13 14.85 19.52
C GLY A 421 -1.01 13.91 19.90
N VAL A 422 -1.17 12.75 19.24
CA VAL A 422 -2.37 11.90 19.48
C VAL A 422 -2.09 10.44 19.06
N LEU A 423 -1.38 9.67 19.89
CA LEU A 423 -1.57 8.22 19.84
C LEU A 423 -3.02 7.95 20.30
N PRO A 424 -3.81 7.15 19.57
CA PRO A 424 -5.19 6.90 19.94
C PRO A 424 -5.25 6.14 21.26
N THR A 425 -6.25 6.47 22.08
CA THR A 425 -6.42 5.86 23.41
C THR A 425 -7.19 4.54 23.37
N ARG A 426 -7.85 4.24 22.25
CA ARG A 426 -8.66 3.03 22.05
C ARG A 426 -8.24 2.28 20.78
N TYR A 427 -7.91 1.01 20.96
CA TYR A 427 -7.52 0.12 19.87
C TYR A 427 -8.39 -1.13 19.80
N VAL A 428 -8.65 -1.59 18.58
CA VAL A 428 -9.08 -2.95 18.28
C VAL A 428 -8.05 -3.57 17.35
N PHE A 429 -7.39 -4.64 17.78
CA PHE A 429 -6.48 -5.43 16.95
C PHE A 429 -7.19 -6.68 16.45
N ASP A 430 -7.60 -6.67 15.19
CA ASP A 430 -8.21 -7.80 14.51
C ASP A 430 -7.15 -8.67 13.81
N GLU A 431 -7.29 -9.99 13.95
CA GLU A 431 -6.24 -10.97 13.67
C GLU A 431 -5.01 -10.78 14.56
N GLY A 432 -5.27 -10.56 15.84
CA GLY A 432 -4.26 -10.30 16.87
C GLY A 432 -3.16 -11.35 17.02
N HIS A 433 -3.32 -12.56 16.46
CA HIS A 433 -2.25 -13.56 16.42
C HIS A 433 -1.05 -13.12 15.57
N HIS A 434 -1.22 -12.13 14.68
CA HIS A 434 -0.16 -11.54 13.87
C HIS A 434 0.53 -10.33 14.53
N LEU A 435 0.17 -9.95 15.77
CA LEU A 435 0.80 -8.82 16.44
C LEU A 435 2.28 -9.06 16.72
N PHE A 436 2.66 -10.30 17.04
CA PHE A 436 4.05 -10.70 17.20
C PHE A 436 4.86 -10.39 15.93
N ASP A 437 4.42 -10.89 14.78
CA ASP A 437 5.10 -10.69 13.50
C ASP A 437 5.16 -9.21 13.10
N ALA A 438 4.07 -8.46 13.35
CA ALA A 438 4.03 -7.04 13.07
C ALA A 438 4.98 -6.23 13.96
N ALA A 439 5.11 -6.60 15.23
CA ALA A 439 6.06 -6.00 16.15
C ALA A 439 7.50 -6.38 15.77
N ASP A 440 7.78 -7.64 15.46
CA ASP A 440 9.09 -8.12 15.03
C ASP A 440 9.61 -7.34 13.81
N ALA A 441 8.77 -7.19 12.79
CA ALA A 441 9.12 -6.44 11.59
C ALA A 441 9.33 -4.92 11.86
N ALA A 442 8.62 -4.33 12.82
CA ALA A 442 8.67 -2.89 13.08
C ALA A 442 9.82 -2.46 14.01
N PHE A 443 10.19 -3.31 14.96
CA PHE A 443 11.23 -3.02 15.96
C PHE A 443 12.60 -3.65 15.63
N SER A 444 12.73 -4.31 14.48
CA SER A 444 14.00 -4.87 13.99
C SER A 444 14.88 -3.82 13.30
N ALA A 445 16.17 -4.12 13.21
CA ALA A 445 17.16 -3.29 12.55
C ALA A 445 17.91 -4.10 11.49
N HIS A 446 17.90 -3.60 10.24
CA HIS A 446 18.50 -4.29 9.09
C HIS A 446 19.61 -3.43 8.50
N LEU A 447 20.86 -3.88 8.61
CA LEU A 447 21.99 -3.33 7.86
C LEU A 447 22.15 -4.14 6.57
N SER A 448 21.39 -3.77 5.54
CA SER A 448 21.38 -4.46 4.25
C SER A 448 21.75 -3.57 3.07
N GLY A 449 22.01 -4.20 1.91
CA GLY A 449 22.29 -3.50 0.67
C GLY A 449 21.11 -2.64 0.20
N ARG A 450 19.86 -3.14 0.33
CA ARG A 450 18.66 -2.36 0.03
C ARG A 450 18.48 -1.18 0.98
N GLU A 451 18.55 -1.41 2.28
CA GLU A 451 18.36 -0.35 3.28
C GLU A 451 19.42 0.75 3.16
N GLY A 452 20.69 0.36 2.96
CA GLY A 452 21.77 1.30 2.69
C GLY A 452 21.56 2.10 1.40
N ALA A 453 21.16 1.44 0.31
CA ALA A 453 20.89 2.12 -0.97
C ALA A 453 19.67 3.05 -0.89
N ASP A 454 18.67 2.70 -0.09
CA ASP A 454 17.49 3.52 0.14
C ASP A 454 17.81 4.74 1.00
N LEU A 455 18.62 4.60 2.06
CA LEU A 455 19.10 5.74 2.83
C LEU A 455 19.97 6.66 1.98
N ARG A 456 20.90 6.12 1.17
CA ARG A 456 21.69 6.90 0.22
C ARG A 456 20.82 7.69 -0.75
N ARG A 457 19.82 7.03 -1.35
CA ARG A 457 18.86 7.67 -2.27
C ARG A 457 18.07 8.79 -1.58
N TRP A 458 17.69 8.58 -0.33
CA TRP A 458 16.99 9.60 0.45
C TRP A 458 17.88 10.81 0.77
N LEU A 459 19.16 10.58 1.07
CA LEU A 459 20.14 11.63 1.37
C LEU A 459 20.55 12.39 0.11
N ILE A 460 21.00 11.68 -0.94
CA ILE A 460 21.62 12.27 -2.14
C ILE A 460 20.59 12.61 -3.23
N GLY A 461 19.54 11.80 -3.37
CA GLY A 461 18.58 11.92 -4.46
C GLY A 461 18.95 11.07 -5.67
N ALA A 462 18.48 11.49 -6.85
CA ALA A 462 18.78 10.82 -8.11
C ALA A 462 20.25 11.03 -8.52
N GLU A 463 21.03 9.94 -8.56
CA GLU A 463 22.42 9.93 -9.02
C GLU A 463 22.53 9.69 -10.53
N GLU A 464 23.66 10.08 -11.15
CA GLU A 464 23.93 9.83 -12.58
C GLU A 464 23.78 8.34 -12.94
N GLY A 465 23.06 8.06 -14.03
CA GLY A 465 22.73 6.70 -14.47
C GLY A 465 21.56 6.05 -13.74
N SER A 466 21.00 6.68 -12.70
CA SER A 466 19.78 6.21 -12.03
C SER A 466 18.52 6.62 -12.77
N ARG A 467 17.52 5.73 -12.82
CA ARG A 467 16.16 6.04 -13.30
C ARG A 467 15.28 6.66 -12.19
N SER A 468 15.83 6.89 -11.01
CA SER A 468 15.12 7.41 -9.84
C SER A 468 14.55 8.82 -10.07
N ARG A 469 13.42 9.10 -9.43
CA ARG A 469 12.82 10.44 -9.28
C ARG A 469 13.09 11.06 -7.91
N SER A 470 13.84 10.35 -7.07
CA SER A 470 14.06 10.70 -5.68
C SER A 470 14.69 12.08 -5.49
N ARG A 471 14.09 12.87 -4.60
CA ARG A 471 14.65 14.14 -4.13
C ARG A 471 15.61 13.90 -2.96
N GLY A 472 16.86 14.29 -3.14
CA GLY A 472 17.85 14.30 -2.06
C GLY A 472 17.62 15.43 -1.07
N LEU A 473 18.31 15.39 0.08
CA LEU A 473 18.21 16.40 1.13
C LEU A 473 18.42 17.83 0.62
N ARG A 474 19.36 18.07 -0.30
CA ARG A 474 19.59 19.41 -0.86
C ARG A 474 18.32 20.01 -1.43
N THR A 475 17.65 19.30 -2.33
CA THR A 475 16.39 19.75 -2.93
C THR A 475 15.28 19.99 -1.89
N ARG A 476 15.35 19.36 -0.71
CA ARG A 476 14.34 19.46 0.35
C ARG A 476 14.64 20.55 1.38
N LEU A 477 15.90 21.00 1.48
CA LEU A 477 16.37 21.89 2.56
C LEU A 477 16.95 23.20 2.06
N GLU A 478 17.52 23.25 0.87
CA GLU A 478 18.39 24.35 0.42
C GLU A 478 17.73 25.74 0.51
N ASP A 479 16.45 25.85 0.19
CA ASP A 479 15.68 27.10 0.31
C ASP A 479 15.38 27.50 1.76
N LEU A 480 15.32 26.55 2.69
CA LEU A 480 15.13 26.83 4.12
C LEU A 480 16.41 27.28 4.81
N ILE A 481 17.55 26.77 4.34
CA ILE A 481 18.85 26.98 4.99
C ILE A 481 19.78 27.89 4.18
N ALA A 482 19.27 28.53 3.12
CA ALA A 482 20.06 29.33 2.19
C ALA A 482 20.90 30.41 2.89
N ASP A 483 20.36 31.01 3.95
CA ASP A 483 21.02 32.06 4.72
C ASP A 483 21.81 31.52 5.93
N ASN A 484 21.89 30.20 6.11
CA ASN A 484 22.59 29.54 7.21
C ASN A 484 23.78 28.72 6.72
N GLN A 485 24.96 29.36 6.72
CA GLN A 485 26.21 28.75 6.26
C GLN A 485 26.56 27.45 7.00
N ALA A 486 26.33 27.39 8.31
CA ALA A 486 26.62 26.19 9.11
C ALA A 486 25.72 25.01 8.71
N ALA A 487 24.45 25.27 8.40
CA ALA A 487 23.52 24.25 7.91
C ALA A 487 23.90 23.78 6.50
N LEU A 488 24.32 24.68 5.61
CA LEU A 488 24.80 24.34 4.26
C LEU A 488 26.05 23.46 4.31
N GLU A 489 27.03 23.81 5.15
CA GLU A 489 28.24 22.99 5.37
C GLU A 489 27.90 21.61 5.94
N ALA A 490 27.00 21.55 6.92
CA ALA A 490 26.54 20.27 7.46
C ALA A 490 25.82 19.42 6.40
N LEU A 491 25.02 20.04 5.53
CA LEU A 491 24.37 19.37 4.41
C LEU A 491 25.40 18.81 3.42
N ASP A 492 26.41 19.59 3.03
CA ASP A 492 27.46 19.16 2.12
C ASP A 492 28.24 17.96 2.69
N ASP A 493 28.59 18.02 3.97
CA ASP A 493 29.26 16.92 4.69
C ASP A 493 28.38 15.65 4.74
N ILE A 494 27.06 15.79 4.94
CA ILE A 494 26.12 14.65 4.88
C ILE A 494 26.15 14.00 3.51
N LEU A 495 26.01 14.80 2.44
CA LEU A 495 25.94 14.30 1.07
C LEU A 495 27.24 13.59 0.67
N GLN A 496 28.39 14.14 1.07
CA GLN A 496 29.68 13.52 0.83
C GLN A 496 29.85 12.20 1.61
N ALA A 497 29.49 12.18 2.88
CA ALA A 497 29.59 10.98 3.73
C ALA A 497 28.60 9.87 3.29
N ALA A 498 27.44 10.24 2.73
CA ALA A 498 26.44 9.29 2.23
C ALA A 498 26.97 8.39 1.10
N HIS A 499 28.05 8.77 0.41
CA HIS A 499 28.69 7.92 -0.60
C HIS A 499 29.32 6.63 -0.03
N ALA A 500 29.46 6.52 1.29
CA ALA A 500 29.87 5.30 1.97
C ALA A 500 28.82 4.17 1.89
N LEU A 501 27.56 4.53 1.70
CA LEU A 501 26.43 3.61 1.58
C LEU A 501 26.33 3.00 0.16
N PRO A 502 25.68 1.84 -0.03
CA PRO A 502 25.56 1.18 -1.33
C PRO A 502 24.93 2.07 -2.41
N GLY A 503 25.55 2.15 -3.59
CA GLY A 503 25.05 2.94 -4.72
C GLY A 503 24.09 2.18 -5.65
N PRO A 504 23.59 2.81 -6.73
CA PRO A 504 22.86 2.11 -7.78
C PRO A 504 23.64 0.90 -8.30
N ALA A 505 22.96 -0.21 -8.61
CA ALA A 505 23.56 -1.47 -9.05
C ALA A 505 24.58 -2.12 -8.08
N TRP A 506 24.51 -1.82 -6.78
CA TRP A 506 25.38 -2.42 -5.76
C TRP A 506 25.36 -3.96 -5.80
N GLY A 507 24.20 -4.58 -6.03
CA GLY A 507 24.07 -6.05 -6.04
C GLY A 507 24.95 -6.70 -7.11
N GLN A 508 25.03 -6.10 -8.30
CA GLN A 508 25.90 -6.58 -9.39
C GLN A 508 27.37 -6.46 -9.03
N ARG A 509 27.76 -5.37 -8.35
CA ARG A 509 29.14 -5.14 -7.90
C ARG A 509 29.58 -6.13 -6.84
N ILE A 510 28.72 -6.39 -5.85
CA ILE A 510 29.00 -7.37 -4.80
C ILE A 510 29.15 -8.78 -5.39
N SER A 511 28.22 -9.21 -6.26
CA SER A 511 28.33 -10.51 -6.92
C SER A 511 29.55 -10.63 -7.83
N GLY A 512 29.98 -9.52 -8.44
CA GLY A 512 31.15 -9.47 -9.33
C GLY A 512 32.49 -9.22 -8.63
N GLY A 513 32.53 -9.07 -7.29
CA GLY A 513 33.75 -8.78 -6.53
C GLY A 513 34.33 -7.38 -6.76
N GLN A 514 33.53 -6.43 -7.27
CA GLN A 514 33.94 -5.06 -7.61
C GLN A 514 33.27 -4.04 -6.68
N THR A 515 33.42 -4.24 -5.37
CA THR A 515 32.76 -3.41 -4.35
C THR A 515 33.21 -1.95 -4.41
N LYS A 516 32.29 -1.02 -4.15
CA LYS A 516 32.57 0.41 -4.04
C LYS A 516 32.23 0.93 -2.65
N GLY A 517 33.28 1.32 -1.92
CA GLY A 517 33.14 1.89 -0.57
C GLY A 517 32.95 0.84 0.53
N PRO A 518 32.89 1.30 1.78
CA PRO A 518 32.94 0.41 2.95
C PRO A 518 31.70 -0.46 3.13
N ALA A 519 30.50 0.05 2.81
CA ALA A 519 29.27 -0.73 2.96
C ALA A 519 29.23 -1.93 2.01
N GLU A 520 29.56 -1.71 0.72
CA GLU A 520 29.59 -2.80 -0.26
C GLU A 520 30.70 -3.82 0.05
N ALA A 521 31.84 -3.38 0.58
CA ALA A 521 32.93 -4.27 1.02
C ALA A 521 32.49 -5.17 2.18
N PHE A 522 31.85 -4.60 3.20
CA PHE A 522 31.28 -5.36 4.31
C PHE A 522 30.23 -6.37 3.82
N LEU A 523 29.26 -5.92 3.02
CA LEU A 523 28.18 -6.78 2.51
C LEU A 523 28.69 -7.91 1.60
N ALA A 524 29.79 -7.70 0.87
CA ALA A 524 30.41 -8.77 0.08
C ALA A 524 31.02 -9.88 0.96
N LEU A 525 31.61 -9.51 2.09
CA LEU A 525 32.16 -10.47 3.06
C LEU A 525 31.04 -11.18 3.84
N VAL A 526 29.95 -10.47 4.17
CA VAL A 526 28.72 -11.08 4.70
C VAL A 526 28.18 -12.13 3.74
N ARG A 527 28.05 -11.78 2.45
CA ARG A 527 27.64 -12.71 1.39
C ARG A 527 28.56 -13.92 1.34
N GLN A 528 29.88 -13.71 1.34
CA GLN A 528 30.87 -14.79 1.33
C GLN A 528 30.68 -15.74 2.51
N GLN A 529 30.45 -15.22 3.72
CA GLN A 529 30.25 -16.04 4.91
C GLN A 529 28.97 -16.88 4.83
N VAL A 530 27.85 -16.29 4.39
CA VAL A 530 26.58 -17.01 4.22
C VAL A 530 26.76 -18.18 3.23
N TYR A 531 27.36 -17.92 2.06
CA TYR A 531 27.58 -18.96 1.06
C TYR A 531 28.57 -20.05 1.51
N ALA A 532 29.57 -19.70 2.31
CA ALA A 532 30.52 -20.69 2.83
C ALA A 532 29.87 -21.68 3.81
N ARG A 533 28.72 -21.33 4.41
CA ARG A 533 28.05 -22.12 5.45
C ARG A 533 26.76 -22.78 5.00
N ASP A 534 25.99 -22.12 4.14
CA ASP A 534 24.64 -22.55 3.72
C ASP A 534 24.51 -22.71 2.19
N GLY A 535 25.61 -22.52 1.44
CA GLY A 535 25.61 -22.52 -0.03
C GLY A 535 25.31 -23.88 -0.70
N ASP A 536 25.36 -24.98 0.04
CA ASP A 536 25.22 -26.35 -0.49
C ASP A 536 23.76 -26.84 -0.54
N SER A 537 22.79 -26.03 -0.09
CA SER A 537 21.41 -26.48 0.08
C SER A 537 20.62 -26.64 -1.23
N GLY A 538 21.12 -26.15 -2.37
CA GLY A 538 20.44 -26.25 -3.67
C GLY A 538 19.06 -25.59 -3.71
N THR A 539 18.70 -24.81 -2.68
CA THR A 539 17.37 -24.26 -2.49
C THR A 539 17.18 -22.94 -3.25
N GLN A 540 15.92 -22.62 -3.57
CA GLN A 540 15.51 -21.33 -4.11
C GLN A 540 15.22 -20.29 -3.02
N TYR A 541 15.41 -20.66 -1.75
CA TYR A 541 15.05 -19.86 -0.57
C TYR A 541 16.20 -18.94 -0.13
N ALA A 542 15.91 -18.07 0.84
CA ALA A 542 16.92 -17.25 1.51
C ALA A 542 17.95 -18.15 2.21
N LEU A 543 19.20 -17.67 2.28
CA LEU A 543 20.30 -18.34 2.97
C LEU A 543 20.67 -17.56 4.21
N GLU A 544 20.93 -18.23 5.32
CA GLU A 544 21.18 -17.58 6.61
C GLU A 544 22.32 -18.25 7.38
N THR A 545 23.04 -17.46 8.17
CA THR A 545 24.05 -17.99 9.08
C THR A 545 24.32 -17.09 10.26
N GLU A 546 24.77 -17.67 11.36
CA GLU A 546 25.20 -16.92 12.53
C GLU A 546 26.41 -16.02 12.22
N PRO A 547 26.52 -14.84 12.86
CA PRO A 547 27.66 -13.93 12.68
C PRO A 547 28.95 -14.43 13.36
N THR A 548 28.87 -15.50 14.14
CA THR A 548 29.99 -16.10 14.90
C THR A 548 31.11 -16.55 13.96
N SER A 549 32.37 -16.54 14.42
CA SER A 549 33.55 -16.96 13.66
C SER A 549 33.68 -16.30 12.26
N PRO A 550 33.88 -14.97 12.22
CA PRO A 550 33.83 -14.18 10.99
C PRO A 550 34.90 -14.61 9.96
N VAL A 551 34.55 -14.58 8.66
CA VAL A 551 35.52 -14.82 7.58
C VAL A 551 36.66 -13.78 7.60
N PRO A 552 37.87 -14.11 7.08
CA PRO A 552 38.98 -13.17 7.06
C PRO A 552 38.62 -11.81 6.45
N GLY A 553 38.99 -10.72 7.12
CA GLY A 553 38.71 -9.35 6.70
C GLY A 553 37.32 -8.81 7.08
N LEU A 554 36.37 -9.65 7.50
CA LEU A 554 35.00 -9.17 7.84
C LEU A 554 35.01 -8.19 9.03
N MET A 555 35.80 -8.47 10.06
CA MET A 555 35.94 -7.59 11.23
C MET A 555 36.53 -6.22 10.86
N GLU A 556 37.56 -6.20 10.01
CA GLU A 556 38.18 -4.96 9.54
C GLU A 556 37.22 -4.15 8.66
N ALA A 557 36.45 -4.82 7.79
CA ALA A 557 35.41 -4.19 6.98
C ALA A 557 34.28 -3.62 7.85
N ALA A 558 33.88 -4.33 8.91
CA ALA A 558 32.87 -3.87 9.87
C ALA A 558 33.33 -2.61 10.61
N GLN A 559 34.57 -2.58 11.10
CA GLN A 559 35.16 -1.39 11.74
C GLN A 559 35.27 -0.22 10.78
N THR A 560 35.69 -0.48 9.53
CA THR A 560 35.79 0.55 8.48
C THR A 560 34.41 1.13 8.15
N LEU A 561 33.39 0.28 8.07
CA LEU A 561 32.01 0.71 7.87
C LEU A 561 31.50 1.53 9.05
N ASP A 562 31.69 1.07 10.29
CA ASP A 562 31.25 1.80 11.49
C ASP A 562 31.88 3.22 11.56
N LEU A 563 33.16 3.36 11.25
CA LEU A 563 33.81 4.67 11.15
C LEU A 563 33.18 5.55 10.06
N ALA A 564 32.80 4.97 8.91
CA ALA A 564 32.13 5.70 7.84
C ALA A 564 30.69 6.12 8.24
N LEU A 565 29.94 5.25 8.93
CA LEU A 565 28.62 5.59 9.47
C LEU A 565 28.73 6.72 10.50
N LYS A 566 29.71 6.67 11.42
CA LYS A 566 29.97 7.73 12.39
C LYS A 566 30.30 9.09 11.73
N ARG A 567 31.05 9.08 10.62
CA ARG A 567 31.32 10.28 9.82
C ARG A 567 30.06 10.87 9.17
N LEU A 568 29.03 10.06 8.91
CA LEU A 568 27.72 10.50 8.44
C LEU A 568 26.81 10.97 9.59
N THR A 569 26.90 10.32 10.75
CA THR A 569 26.13 10.66 11.97
C THR A 569 26.46 12.05 12.50
N LEU A 570 27.74 12.45 12.50
CA LEU A 570 28.17 13.75 13.02
C LEU A 570 27.53 14.96 12.29
N PRO A 571 27.60 15.07 10.95
CA PRO A 571 26.98 16.17 10.23
C PRO A 571 25.45 16.13 10.31
N LEU A 572 24.83 14.94 10.39
CA LEU A 572 23.38 14.81 10.67
C LEU A 572 22.99 15.46 12.01
N LYS A 573 23.72 15.16 13.10
CA LYS A 573 23.47 15.79 14.41
C LYS A 573 23.59 17.31 14.34
N ARG A 574 24.66 17.82 13.71
CA ARG A 574 24.87 19.27 13.54
C ARG A 574 23.71 19.92 12.79
N LEU A 575 23.25 19.32 11.68
CA LEU A 575 22.14 19.85 10.91
C LEU A 575 20.83 19.84 11.73
N ILE A 576 20.52 18.76 12.44
CA ILE A 576 19.32 18.67 13.30
C ILE A 576 19.34 19.75 14.37
N THR A 577 20.46 19.91 15.08
CA THR A 577 20.62 20.97 16.09
C THR A 577 20.47 22.36 15.47
N THR A 578 21.04 22.58 14.29
CA THR A 578 20.92 23.88 13.60
C THR A 578 19.47 24.18 13.22
N LEU A 579 18.74 23.18 12.70
CA LEU A 579 17.31 23.31 12.39
C LEU A 579 16.48 23.58 13.65
N ALA A 580 16.79 22.94 14.78
CA ALA A 580 16.13 23.21 16.06
C ALA A 580 16.41 24.65 16.53
N ASN A 581 17.66 25.11 16.48
CA ASN A 581 18.01 26.49 16.84
C ASN A 581 17.29 27.51 15.94
N MET A 582 17.13 27.22 14.64
CA MET A 582 16.34 28.08 13.73
C MET A 582 14.88 28.21 14.18
N LEU A 583 14.27 27.13 14.69
CA LEU A 583 12.91 27.18 15.23
C LEU A 583 12.80 28.07 16.46
N ASP A 584 13.81 28.06 17.31
CA ASP A 584 13.85 28.82 18.57
C ASP A 584 14.21 30.30 18.33
N GLU A 585 15.26 30.59 17.56
CA GLU A 585 15.81 31.93 17.35
C GLU A 585 14.94 32.79 16.41
N SER A 586 14.27 32.17 15.44
CA SER A 586 13.42 32.85 14.45
C SER A 586 11.93 32.62 14.70
N ALA A 587 11.54 32.22 15.91
CA ALA A 587 10.17 31.85 16.26
C ALA A 587 9.14 32.94 15.90
N GLU A 588 9.50 34.22 16.06
CA GLU A 588 8.61 35.36 15.77
C GLU A 588 8.53 35.72 14.27
N VAL A 589 9.51 35.29 13.47
CA VAL A 589 9.65 35.69 12.05
C VAL A 589 9.22 34.57 11.09
N LEU A 590 9.35 33.30 11.51
CA LEU A 590 8.98 32.15 10.69
C LEU A 590 7.46 32.02 10.54
N GLU A 591 6.99 31.93 9.30
CA GLU A 591 5.61 31.55 9.02
C GLU A 591 5.32 30.13 9.52
N THR A 592 4.08 29.86 9.94
CA THR A 592 3.65 28.55 10.45
C THR A 592 3.99 27.40 9.50
N ALA A 593 3.89 27.62 8.19
CA ALA A 593 4.22 26.61 7.18
C ALA A 593 5.72 26.27 7.16
N GLN A 594 6.59 27.27 7.27
CA GLN A 594 8.04 27.10 7.35
C GLN A 594 8.44 26.40 8.65
N ARG A 595 7.84 26.81 9.78
CA ARG A 595 8.04 26.16 11.09
C ARG A 595 7.72 24.67 11.01
N ASN A 596 6.52 24.31 10.53
CA ASN A 596 6.10 22.92 10.38
C ASN A 596 7.04 22.13 9.46
N ARG A 597 7.61 22.78 8.44
CA ARG A 597 8.56 22.16 7.51
C ARG A 597 9.88 21.82 8.19
N ILE A 598 10.44 22.78 8.91
CA ILE A 598 11.70 22.62 9.64
C ILE A 598 11.53 21.53 10.72
N THR A 599 10.43 21.56 11.48
CA THR A 599 10.11 20.53 12.48
C THR A 599 10.01 19.14 11.84
N ALA A 600 9.25 18.98 10.76
CA ALA A 600 9.08 17.69 10.09
C ALA A 600 10.41 17.16 9.51
N LEU A 601 11.25 18.04 8.95
CA LEU A 601 12.57 17.66 8.43
C LEU A 601 13.54 17.27 9.54
N ALA A 602 13.60 18.02 10.63
CA ALA A 602 14.42 17.69 11.79
C ALA A 602 14.02 16.33 12.39
N GLN A 603 12.71 16.09 12.56
CA GLN A 603 12.19 14.79 13.01
C GLN A 603 12.51 13.66 12.02
N SER A 604 12.43 13.91 10.72
CA SER A 604 12.77 12.91 9.69
C SER A 604 14.28 12.57 9.70
N LEU A 605 15.15 13.58 9.83
CA LEU A 605 16.59 13.40 9.99
C LEU A 605 16.94 12.64 11.27
N GLN A 606 16.26 12.94 12.38
CA GLN A 606 16.43 12.23 13.64
C GLN A 606 16.01 10.75 13.52
N ARG A 607 14.78 10.49 13.04
CA ARG A 607 14.20 9.15 13.00
C ARG A 607 14.84 8.25 11.95
N ARG A 608 15.01 8.75 10.73
CA ARG A 608 15.50 7.94 9.61
C ARG A 608 16.99 8.04 9.39
N GLY A 609 17.59 9.20 9.64
CA GLY A 609 19.04 9.35 9.55
C GLY A 609 19.69 8.79 10.79
N LEU A 610 19.47 9.46 11.93
CA LEU A 610 20.27 9.26 13.12
C LEU A 610 19.99 7.92 13.82
N GLN A 611 18.73 7.59 14.11
CA GLN A 611 18.39 6.35 14.83
C GLN A 611 18.75 5.10 14.01
N GLN A 612 18.52 5.12 12.69
CA GLN A 612 18.87 4.00 11.81
C GLN A 612 20.39 3.77 11.74
N LEU A 613 21.18 4.85 11.56
CA LEU A 613 22.64 4.75 11.55
C LEU A 613 23.20 4.32 12.92
N GLN A 614 22.58 4.77 14.02
CA GLN A 614 22.97 4.36 15.36
C GLN A 614 22.74 2.86 15.55
N ALA A 615 21.56 2.34 15.18
CA ALA A 615 21.27 0.92 15.25
C ALA A 615 22.27 0.07 14.45
N TRP A 616 22.65 0.52 13.23
CA TRP A 616 23.67 -0.15 12.43
C TRP A 616 25.07 -0.12 13.07
N SER A 617 25.47 1.02 13.64
CA SER A 617 26.73 1.13 14.39
C SER A 617 26.73 0.22 15.62
N ASP A 618 25.62 0.12 16.33
CA ASP A 618 25.48 -0.75 17.52
C ASP A 618 25.57 -2.23 17.13
N MET A 619 24.97 -2.62 16.00
CA MET A 619 25.10 -3.97 15.44
C MET A 619 26.54 -4.28 15.04
N LEU A 620 27.22 -3.37 14.33
CA LEU A 620 28.62 -3.55 13.95
C LEU A 620 29.54 -3.62 15.17
N GLY A 621 29.23 -2.86 16.23
CA GLY A 621 29.98 -2.85 17.48
C GLY A 621 29.89 -4.14 18.29
N SER A 622 28.79 -4.90 18.17
CA SER A 622 28.64 -6.21 18.81
C SER A 622 29.19 -7.37 17.97
N LEU A 623 29.65 -7.11 16.74
CA LEU A 623 30.22 -8.15 15.88
C LEU A 623 31.45 -8.76 16.55
N GLY A 624 31.48 -10.09 16.69
CA GLY A 624 32.58 -10.79 17.36
C GLY A 624 32.61 -10.64 18.90
N GLY A 625 31.61 -9.99 19.49
CA GLY A 625 31.35 -9.94 20.93
C GLY A 625 30.04 -10.61 21.30
N GLU A 626 29.53 -10.33 22.51
CA GLU A 626 28.21 -10.80 22.95
C GLU A 626 27.10 -9.93 22.35
N VAL A 627 26.10 -10.58 21.76
CA VAL A 627 24.85 -9.94 21.34
C VAL A 627 24.06 -9.59 22.62
N PRO A 628 23.44 -8.40 22.72
CA PRO A 628 22.67 -8.07 23.91
C PRO A 628 21.52 -9.07 24.13
N GLU A 629 21.24 -9.43 25.39
CA GLU A 629 20.35 -10.55 25.77
C GLU A 629 18.93 -10.46 25.18
N ASP A 630 18.44 -9.26 24.88
CA ASP A 630 17.11 -9.05 24.31
C ASP A 630 17.04 -9.29 22.79
N PHE A 631 18.16 -9.54 22.12
CA PHE A 631 18.26 -9.56 20.66
C PHE A 631 18.87 -10.85 20.09
N VAL A 632 18.51 -11.12 18.84
CA VAL A 632 19.14 -12.14 18.00
C VAL A 632 19.66 -11.52 16.71
N ASP A 633 20.85 -11.96 16.30
CA ASP A 633 21.63 -11.41 15.21
C ASP A 633 21.99 -12.50 14.19
N TRP A 634 21.83 -12.23 12.90
CA TRP A 634 22.25 -13.15 11.83
C TRP A 634 22.62 -12.46 10.53
N PHE A 635 23.39 -13.14 9.70
CA PHE A 635 23.66 -12.76 8.32
C PHE A 635 22.71 -13.48 7.37
N GLY A 636 22.24 -12.78 6.34
CA GLY A 636 21.31 -13.35 5.36
C GLY A 636 21.56 -12.89 3.93
N VAL A 637 21.22 -13.78 2.99
CA VAL A 637 21.13 -13.50 1.55
C VAL A 637 19.70 -13.82 1.11
N GLU A 638 18.91 -12.77 0.82
CA GLU A 638 17.58 -12.93 0.24
C GLU A 638 17.69 -13.34 -1.23
N ARG A 639 16.91 -14.34 -1.65
CA ARG A 639 16.94 -14.85 -3.03
C ARG A 639 15.55 -14.86 -3.66
N SER A 640 15.49 -14.56 -4.97
CA SER A 640 14.27 -14.71 -5.78
C SER A 640 14.63 -15.26 -7.15
N GLY A 641 13.97 -16.35 -7.56
CA GLY A 641 14.30 -17.05 -8.80
C GLY A 641 15.77 -17.49 -8.88
N GLY A 642 16.37 -17.83 -7.72
CA GLY A 642 17.77 -18.23 -7.60
C GLY A 642 18.79 -17.09 -7.67
N ARG A 643 18.36 -15.83 -7.85
CA ARG A 643 19.24 -14.65 -7.86
C ARG A 643 19.24 -13.97 -6.49
N ASP A 644 20.37 -13.37 -6.14
CA ASP A 644 20.52 -12.60 -4.91
C ASP A 644 19.81 -11.26 -5.09
N VAL A 645 18.96 -10.96 -4.12
CA VAL A 645 18.02 -9.85 -4.16
C VAL A 645 18.31 -8.83 -3.06
N ASP A 646 18.79 -9.33 -1.91
CA ASP A 646 19.41 -8.52 -0.87
C ASP A 646 20.48 -9.31 -0.11
N VAL A 647 21.39 -8.61 0.56
CA VAL A 647 22.36 -9.17 1.50
C VAL A 647 22.40 -8.27 2.71
N GLY A 648 22.42 -8.82 3.91
CA GLY A 648 22.43 -8.00 5.11
C GLY A 648 22.86 -8.68 6.39
N PHE A 649 23.07 -7.83 7.39
CA PHE A 649 23.17 -8.17 8.80
C PHE A 649 21.88 -7.71 9.48
N PHE A 650 21.21 -8.64 10.16
CA PHE A 650 19.87 -8.47 10.71
C PHE A 650 19.90 -8.61 12.22
N ARG A 651 19.18 -7.73 12.92
CA ARG A 651 18.96 -7.76 14.36
C ARG A 651 17.48 -7.68 14.68
N HIS A 652 16.97 -8.66 15.41
CA HIS A 652 15.58 -8.73 15.84
C HIS A 652 15.50 -8.88 17.35
N TRP A 653 14.37 -8.49 17.94
CA TRP A 653 14.08 -8.77 19.34
C TRP A 653 13.77 -10.26 19.51
N ILE A 654 14.27 -10.87 20.58
CA ILE A 654 13.82 -12.22 20.98
C ILE A 654 12.34 -12.18 21.36
N ASP A 655 11.93 -11.10 22.02
CA ASP A 655 10.54 -10.83 22.39
C ASP A 655 10.11 -9.44 21.90
N PRO A 656 9.67 -9.33 20.63
CA PRO A 656 9.25 -8.06 20.04
C PRO A 656 7.98 -7.49 20.68
N THR A 657 7.27 -8.28 21.49
CA THR A 657 6.06 -7.81 22.16
C THR A 657 6.36 -6.90 23.36
N ARG A 658 7.60 -6.89 23.86
CA ARG A 658 8.08 -5.96 24.89
C ARG A 658 8.07 -4.49 24.43
N PRO A 659 8.79 -4.11 23.36
CA PRO A 659 8.73 -2.73 22.87
C PRO A 659 7.32 -2.37 22.37
N PHE A 660 6.57 -3.32 21.80
CA PHE A 660 5.16 -3.11 21.44
C PHE A 660 4.28 -2.76 22.65
N SER A 661 4.35 -3.56 23.72
CA SER A 661 3.54 -3.36 24.91
C SER A 661 3.83 -2.00 25.55
N LYS A 662 5.11 -1.65 25.68
CA LYS A 662 5.56 -0.35 26.22
C LYS A 662 5.13 0.86 25.39
N THR A 663 5.15 0.75 24.06
CA THR A 663 4.90 1.89 23.17
C THR A 663 3.44 2.04 22.74
N VAL A 664 2.66 0.95 22.78
CA VAL A 664 1.28 0.93 22.28
C VAL A 664 0.26 0.55 23.36
N LEU A 665 0.49 -0.54 24.08
CA LEU A 665 -0.51 -1.06 25.03
C LEU A 665 -0.55 -0.24 26.32
N GLU A 666 0.61 -0.01 26.94
CA GLU A 666 0.74 0.73 28.20
C GLU A 666 0.19 2.17 28.12
N PRO A 667 0.43 2.96 27.05
CA PRO A 667 -0.15 4.30 26.91
C PRO A 667 -1.62 4.31 26.51
N ALA A 668 -2.18 3.18 26.06
CA ALA A 668 -3.59 3.09 25.72
C ALA A 668 -4.46 3.14 26.99
N HIS A 669 -5.75 3.45 26.81
CA HIS A 669 -6.73 3.32 27.89
C HIS A 669 -7.53 2.03 27.75
N GLY A 670 -7.62 1.47 26.54
CA GLY A 670 -8.31 0.21 26.34
C GLY A 670 -8.05 -0.40 24.97
N VAL A 671 -7.88 -1.73 24.99
CA VAL A 671 -7.47 -2.51 23.81
C VAL A 671 -8.28 -3.80 23.76
N LEU A 672 -8.93 -4.03 22.63
CA LEU A 672 -9.54 -5.32 22.30
C LEU A 672 -8.65 -6.04 21.27
N ILE A 673 -8.07 -7.17 21.65
CA ILE A 673 -7.29 -8.01 20.74
C ILE A 673 -8.12 -9.25 20.43
N THR A 674 -8.31 -9.53 19.15
CA THR A 674 -9.24 -10.59 18.73
C THR A 674 -8.77 -11.33 17.49
N SER A 675 -9.04 -12.63 17.45
CA SER A 675 -8.81 -13.48 16.27
C SER A 675 -9.73 -14.70 16.29
N ALA A 676 -9.89 -15.35 15.15
CA ALA A 676 -10.55 -16.65 15.06
C ALA A 676 -9.72 -17.79 15.66
N THR A 677 -8.40 -17.60 15.72
CA THR A 677 -7.41 -18.57 16.22
C THR A 677 -6.39 -17.81 17.05
N LEU A 678 -6.83 -17.23 18.17
CA LEU A 678 -5.96 -16.44 19.04
C LEU A 678 -5.13 -17.35 19.94
N ARG A 679 -5.75 -18.43 20.42
CA ARG A 679 -5.15 -19.42 21.30
C ARG A 679 -4.63 -20.59 20.49
N ASP A 680 -3.65 -21.27 21.08
CA ASP A 680 -3.31 -22.61 20.64
C ASP A 680 -4.44 -23.58 21.05
N ARG A 681 -4.39 -24.81 20.54
CA ARG A 681 -5.38 -25.85 20.86
C ARG A 681 -4.65 -27.11 21.33
N SER A 682 -3.86 -26.96 22.37
CA SER A 682 -3.06 -28.05 22.95
C SER A 682 -3.91 -29.01 23.79
N GLY A 683 -5.09 -28.56 24.24
CA GLY A 683 -5.95 -29.28 25.18
C GLY A 683 -5.77 -28.85 26.64
N ASP A 684 -4.82 -27.94 26.91
CA ASP A 684 -4.64 -27.25 28.19
C ASP A 684 -5.04 -25.77 28.01
N GLU A 685 -6.20 -25.39 28.53
CA GLU A 685 -6.78 -24.06 28.32
C GLU A 685 -5.92 -22.93 28.92
N GLU A 686 -5.27 -23.15 30.07
CA GLU A 686 -4.43 -22.13 30.70
C GLU A 686 -3.14 -21.93 29.90
N GLN A 687 -2.52 -23.01 29.43
CA GLN A 687 -1.34 -22.92 28.57
C GLN A 687 -1.67 -22.28 27.21
N ASP A 688 -2.84 -22.59 26.65
CA ASP A 688 -3.34 -22.02 25.40
C ASP A 688 -3.56 -20.50 25.54
N TRP A 689 -4.11 -20.04 26.67
CA TRP A 689 -4.26 -18.61 26.99
C TRP A 689 -2.92 -17.92 27.29
N PHE A 690 -2.03 -18.55 28.05
CA PHE A 690 -0.70 -18.00 28.32
C PHE A 690 0.09 -17.76 27.03
N THR A 691 -0.04 -18.68 26.07
CA THR A 691 0.60 -18.50 24.75
C THR A 691 0.00 -17.33 23.97
N ALA A 692 -1.32 -17.13 24.04
CA ALA A 692 -1.98 -15.97 23.45
C ALA A 692 -1.52 -14.65 24.12
N GLU A 693 -1.40 -14.60 25.44
CA GLU A 693 -0.91 -13.43 26.17
C GLU A 693 0.53 -13.07 25.81
N ARG A 694 1.39 -14.08 25.64
CA ARG A 694 2.77 -13.89 25.16
C ARG A 694 2.81 -13.35 23.74
N ARG A 695 2.03 -13.93 22.80
CA ARG A 695 2.01 -13.47 21.39
C ARG A 695 1.43 -12.07 21.22
N THR A 696 0.58 -11.64 22.14
CA THR A 696 -0.08 -10.32 22.10
C THR A 696 0.59 -9.27 22.98
N GLY A 697 1.63 -9.64 23.75
CA GLY A 697 2.37 -8.72 24.62
C GLY A 697 1.62 -8.29 25.90
N SER A 698 0.43 -8.83 26.15
CA SER A 698 -0.34 -8.48 27.35
C SER A 698 0.33 -8.98 28.63
N VAL A 699 1.17 -10.01 28.54
CA VAL A 699 1.97 -10.55 29.66
C VAL A 699 2.95 -9.52 30.25
N HIS A 700 3.28 -8.46 29.51
CA HIS A 700 4.19 -7.40 29.97
C HIS A 700 3.49 -6.26 30.72
N LEU A 701 2.15 -6.28 30.77
CA LEU A 701 1.37 -5.25 31.45
C LEU A 701 1.21 -5.59 32.93
N ILE A 702 1.00 -4.54 33.73
CA ILE A 702 0.71 -4.67 35.16
C ILE A 702 -0.69 -5.26 35.38
N SER A 703 -1.65 -4.85 34.56
CA SER A 703 -3.03 -5.32 34.62
C SER A 703 -3.21 -6.62 33.84
N GLU A 704 -3.87 -7.61 34.46
CA GLU A 704 -4.21 -8.85 33.79
C GLU A 704 -5.22 -8.63 32.66
N ALA A 705 -5.02 -9.32 31.54
CA ALA A 705 -5.94 -9.26 30.42
C ALA A 705 -7.20 -10.10 30.70
N ARG A 706 -8.36 -9.54 30.38
CA ARG A 706 -9.61 -10.31 30.44
C ARG A 706 -9.71 -11.23 29.23
N ARG A 707 -9.84 -12.52 29.50
CA ARG A 707 -9.92 -13.58 28.50
C ARG A 707 -11.39 -13.93 28.16
N ASP A 708 -11.72 -14.14 26.90
CA ASP A 708 -13.03 -14.65 26.44
C ASP A 708 -12.90 -15.48 25.16
N ALA A 709 -13.70 -16.55 25.06
CA ALA A 709 -13.71 -17.39 23.87
C ALA A 709 -15.13 -17.74 23.43
N GLN A 710 -15.40 -17.54 22.13
CA GLN A 710 -16.66 -17.88 21.48
C GLN A 710 -16.43 -18.93 20.39
N ILE A 711 -17.09 -20.08 20.54
CA ILE A 711 -16.98 -21.21 19.60
C ILE A 711 -17.67 -20.85 18.27
N SER A 712 -17.07 -21.30 17.17
CA SER A 712 -17.67 -21.22 15.84
C SER A 712 -19.07 -21.86 15.83
N PRO A 713 -20.09 -21.20 15.25
CA PRO A 713 -21.40 -21.82 15.06
C PRO A 713 -21.39 -22.92 13.98
N PHE A 714 -20.34 -22.99 13.16
CA PHE A 714 -20.17 -23.99 12.11
C PHE A 714 -19.37 -25.21 12.58
N ASP A 715 -19.83 -26.40 12.21
CA ASP A 715 -19.16 -27.68 12.41
C ASP A 715 -18.04 -27.91 11.38
N TYR A 716 -16.95 -27.14 11.48
CA TYR A 716 -15.79 -27.36 10.63
C TYR A 716 -15.20 -28.77 10.75
N PRO A 717 -15.06 -29.38 11.95
CA PRO A 717 -14.52 -30.73 12.07
C PRO A 717 -15.32 -31.77 11.28
N GLY A 718 -16.65 -31.72 11.33
CA GLY A 718 -17.51 -32.65 10.60
C GLY A 718 -17.73 -32.30 9.12
N LYS A 719 -17.44 -31.06 8.71
CA LYS A 719 -17.68 -30.57 7.32
C LYS A 719 -16.42 -30.31 6.50
N THR A 720 -15.23 -30.45 7.09
CA THR A 720 -13.95 -30.20 6.41
C THR A 720 -13.20 -31.52 6.22
N ARG A 721 -12.60 -31.71 5.04
CA ARG A 721 -11.62 -32.77 4.80
C ARG A 721 -10.28 -32.13 4.48
N VAL A 722 -9.26 -32.45 5.27
CA VAL A 722 -7.87 -32.05 5.00
C VAL A 722 -7.17 -33.20 4.31
N LEU A 723 -6.62 -32.95 3.13
CA LEU A 723 -5.84 -33.92 2.36
C LEU A 723 -4.37 -33.47 2.40
N VAL A 724 -3.51 -34.25 3.06
CA VAL A 724 -2.08 -33.99 3.11
C VAL A 724 -1.40 -34.76 2.00
N VAL A 725 -0.80 -34.03 1.04
CA VAL A 725 -0.09 -34.62 -0.10
C VAL A 725 1.38 -34.82 0.29
N GLY A 726 1.80 -36.08 0.45
CA GLY A 726 3.14 -36.45 0.92
C GLY A 726 4.12 -36.88 -0.17
N ASP A 727 3.65 -37.05 -1.40
CA ASP A 727 4.36 -37.63 -2.54
C ASP A 727 4.77 -36.61 -3.62
N VAL A 728 4.43 -35.33 -3.42
CA VAL A 728 4.84 -34.24 -4.29
C VAL A 728 6.05 -33.54 -3.70
N ASN A 729 7.17 -33.56 -4.42
CA ASN A 729 8.35 -32.79 -4.02
C ASN A 729 8.06 -31.28 -4.19
N LYS A 730 7.80 -30.59 -3.07
CA LYS A 730 7.49 -29.15 -3.02
C LYS A 730 8.58 -28.23 -3.57
N THR A 731 9.84 -28.69 -3.64
CA THR A 731 10.95 -27.90 -4.19
C THR A 731 11.08 -28.04 -5.71
N ASN A 732 10.34 -28.98 -6.32
CA ASN A 732 10.28 -29.15 -7.76
C ASN A 732 9.03 -28.47 -8.32
N GLY A 733 9.22 -27.26 -8.86
CA GLY A 733 8.13 -26.47 -9.44
C GLY A 733 7.32 -27.19 -10.53
N ASN A 734 7.93 -28.11 -11.29
CA ASN A 734 7.22 -28.90 -12.29
C ASN A 734 6.29 -29.95 -11.65
N ALA A 735 6.77 -30.63 -10.59
CA ALA A 735 5.96 -31.61 -9.86
C ALA A 735 4.76 -30.94 -9.18
N VAL A 736 5.00 -29.80 -8.55
CA VAL A 736 3.95 -28.98 -7.92
C VAL A 736 2.94 -28.50 -8.96
N SER A 737 3.40 -27.95 -10.09
CA SER A 737 2.52 -27.48 -11.17
C SER A 737 1.67 -28.60 -11.77
N ALA A 738 2.25 -29.79 -11.97
CA ALA A 738 1.52 -30.96 -12.44
C ALA A 738 0.46 -31.41 -11.42
N ALA A 739 0.79 -31.43 -10.13
CA ALA A 739 -0.16 -31.77 -9.07
C ALA A 739 -1.34 -30.78 -9.02
N TYR A 740 -1.07 -29.47 -9.10
CA TYR A 740 -2.13 -28.45 -9.17
C TYR A 740 -3.02 -28.63 -10.40
N ARG A 741 -2.43 -28.93 -11.57
CA ARG A 741 -3.20 -29.19 -12.80
C ARG A 741 -4.16 -30.37 -12.61
N GLU A 742 -3.68 -31.51 -12.14
CA GLU A 742 -4.52 -32.70 -11.93
C GLU A 742 -5.63 -32.42 -10.90
N LEU A 743 -5.31 -31.68 -9.83
CA LEU A 743 -6.29 -31.29 -8.82
C LEU A 743 -7.38 -30.38 -9.38
N PHE A 744 -7.01 -29.38 -10.20
CA PHE A 744 -7.99 -28.51 -10.86
C PHE A 744 -8.83 -29.28 -11.88
N MET A 745 -8.25 -30.22 -12.63
CA MET A 745 -9.02 -31.08 -13.53
C MET A 745 -10.03 -31.95 -12.76
N ALA A 746 -9.60 -32.59 -11.68
CA ALA A 746 -10.46 -33.41 -10.82
C ALA A 746 -11.58 -32.59 -10.16
N ALA A 747 -11.32 -31.32 -9.84
CA ALA A 747 -12.30 -30.38 -9.28
C ALA A 747 -13.22 -29.75 -10.34
N GLY A 748 -13.10 -30.12 -11.63
CA GLY A 748 -13.93 -29.54 -12.69
C GLY A 748 -13.56 -28.09 -13.06
N GLY A 749 -12.29 -27.72 -12.88
CA GLY A 749 -11.72 -26.43 -13.28
C GLY A 749 -11.68 -25.36 -12.18
N GLY A 750 -12.23 -25.64 -10.99
CA GLY A 750 -12.23 -24.72 -9.85
C GLY A 750 -11.15 -25.05 -8.82
N GLY A 751 -10.32 -24.07 -8.46
CA GLY A 751 -9.40 -24.17 -7.33
C GLY A 751 -8.76 -22.83 -7.01
N LEU A 752 -8.48 -22.58 -5.73
CA LEU A 752 -7.62 -21.51 -5.25
C LEU A 752 -6.28 -22.18 -4.92
N GLY A 753 -5.22 -21.81 -5.66
CA GLY A 753 -3.89 -22.39 -5.53
C GLY A 753 -2.85 -21.36 -5.15
#